data_AF-A0A918FR96-F1
#
_entry.id   AF-A0A918FR96-F1
#
_cell.length_a   1.000
_cell.length_b   1.000
_cell.length_c   1.000
_cell.angle_alpha   90.00
_cell.angle_beta   90.00
_cell.angle_gamma   90.00
#
_symmetry.space_group_name_H-M   'P 1'
#
loop_
_entity.id
_entity.type
_entity.pdbx_description
1 polymer ?
#
loop_
_entity_poly.entity_id
_entity_poly.type
_entity_poly.pdbx_seq_one_letter_code
_entity_poly.pdbx_strand_id
1 'polypeptide(L)'
;MRRRARSILAVGALLLGGAALAPVAQAQPGATPKPDADEVRVFRADVTQQQVPLLLAAGQDGRELSEQVPRKGTATVEVYLTGKQAEKLGKQGVELTEHTLSDKAEKRLGAAADGVFRPYSGSGGLKEEILRTARENPGLTKVVSIGRTVRGQDILALKLTTNAKKSKDGSKPSVLYMSNQHAREWITPEMTRRLMHYYLDNYRTDRRVRKIVDSSELWFVLSANPDGYDYTFQDPAHRLWRKNLRDVNGDGAISTGDGVDLNRNFAYKWGYDNEGSSPNPTSETYRGASPASEPETKALDAFEKRIGFTYGINYHSAAELLLYGVGWQVATDTPDDVAYKALAGTPDHSAVPGYHPQVSSELYTTNGEADGHAANVNGMGMFTPEMSTCQTASDVDPNDRWNAADCQSVFNFPDDEKLIGSEFAKNVPFALSVAESVARPDRPKSSVGLSAADFTPAPFTTSYARGTGQEVSVVVRKAIRHKELKYRVNGGRTRDRALKAWKGGETYGGDDNLFYDEYRATVRDGRPGDKVEVWFTGETGAGKKVSSSHFTYTIAQRNRADTLVVAEEGAAATQAQTYVDALKANGRKAVVWDVASQGAPDALGVLSHFGTVVHYTGASAPGNPTQLELRAFLNEGGKLIEAGELAGGSVSLADGTPSNDFSQYYLGAYSRTSTPGATGFTGSGELGGFGGALGAAVGNPLDKAGTYGVTSDELPAAAYPQFASSGAGRFAGAVNPYGPYAGSYMAAAVHTDDAYKRLTRTIDLSAVGAASKPALRTRLFWDTEPGYDNAIVEIHTVGGDDWTTLPEAGGATGTAVPAECGGGFYVGEHPWLRHYLTLASGDCTATGSTGSWNALTGASSGWQQVNFDLSAYAGKKVEVSIAYVTDPGSGGHGVLADDASLVVGGSAAETEGFETSLGAWKASGPPAGSPAVLKDWTRTGVLFQTYGAVTTDDTVLLGFGLEHLTSAADRKALIGKALDSLES
;
A
#
# COMPACT_ATOMS: atom_id res chain seq x y z
N MET A 1 -59.31 37.65 -26.24
CA MET A 1 -60.29 38.70 -25.83
C MET A 1 -59.84 39.33 -24.51
N ARG A 2 -60.63 40.28 -23.95
CA ARG A 2 -60.53 40.98 -22.64
C ARG A 2 -59.55 40.35 -21.61
N ARG A 3 -58.54 41.07 -21.09
CA ARG A 3 -58.59 42.17 -20.07
C ARG A 3 -59.20 41.78 -18.70
N ARG A 4 -58.35 41.55 -17.70
CA ARG A 4 -58.22 42.25 -16.38
C ARG A 4 -57.32 41.40 -15.43
N ALA A 5 -56.33 41.86 -14.65
CA ALA A 5 -56.00 43.17 -14.03
C ALA A 5 -56.84 43.50 -12.77
N ARG A 6 -56.32 44.06 -11.67
CA ARG A 6 -54.97 44.57 -11.32
C ARG A 6 -54.95 45.00 -9.81
N SER A 7 -53.86 45.68 -9.39
CA SER A 7 -53.79 46.65 -8.27
C SER A 7 -53.50 46.05 -6.87
N ILE A 8 -52.94 46.76 -5.87
CA ILE A 8 -52.79 48.23 -5.63
C ILE A 8 -51.32 48.67 -5.35
N LEU A 9 -51.13 50.01 -5.37
CA LEU A 9 -49.99 50.91 -5.13
C LEU A 9 -49.22 50.72 -3.79
N ALA A 10 -48.16 51.48 -3.43
CA ALA A 10 -47.00 52.17 -4.09
C ALA A 10 -46.46 53.35 -3.20
N VAL A 11 -45.34 53.98 -3.61
CA VAL A 11 -44.81 55.32 -3.22
C VAL A 11 -44.01 55.45 -1.89
N GLY A 12 -42.87 56.19 -1.95
CA GLY A 12 -42.10 56.73 -0.81
C GLY A 12 -40.58 56.47 -0.89
N ALA A 13 -39.70 57.22 -1.59
CA ALA A 13 -39.41 58.68 -1.61
C ALA A 13 -38.56 59.19 -0.42
N LEU A 14 -37.49 60.00 -0.56
CA LEU A 14 -36.66 60.43 -1.72
C LEU A 14 -35.42 61.22 -1.20
N LEU A 15 -34.24 61.06 -1.82
CA LEU A 15 -33.03 61.93 -1.73
C LEU A 15 -32.30 62.00 -0.37
N LEU A 16 -31.02 62.39 -0.27
CA LEU A 16 -30.03 62.97 -1.22
C LEU A 16 -28.79 62.05 -1.39
N GLY A 17 -27.90 62.23 -2.37
CA GLY A 17 -27.88 63.25 -3.44
C GLY A 17 -26.90 62.96 -4.60
N GLY A 18 -25.59 62.93 -4.34
CA GLY A 18 -24.56 62.78 -5.41
C GLY A 18 -23.15 63.18 -4.99
N ALA A 19 -22.13 63.12 -5.86
CA ALA A 19 -22.14 62.63 -7.25
C ALA A 19 -20.74 62.25 -7.76
N ALA A 20 -20.64 61.18 -8.55
CA ALA A 20 -19.57 60.94 -9.52
C ALA A 20 -20.07 59.96 -10.59
N LEU A 21 -19.88 60.28 -11.87
CA LEU A 21 -20.09 59.34 -12.99
C LEU A 21 -18.73 58.83 -13.46
N ALA A 22 -18.57 57.50 -13.52
CA ALA A 22 -17.46 56.84 -14.20
C ALA A 22 -17.95 56.22 -15.52
N PRO A 23 -17.11 56.09 -16.57
CA PRO A 23 -17.56 55.60 -17.88
C PRO A 23 -17.83 54.08 -17.88
N VAL A 24 -18.55 53.62 -18.91
CA VAL A 24 -18.65 52.20 -19.24
C VAL A 24 -17.27 51.71 -19.70
N ALA A 25 -16.56 50.97 -18.84
CA ALA A 25 -15.38 50.23 -19.23
C ALA A 25 -15.79 48.95 -19.99
N GLN A 26 -15.08 48.65 -21.07
CA GLN A 26 -15.20 47.35 -21.73
C GLN A 26 -14.61 46.28 -20.80
N ALA A 27 -15.27 45.12 -20.70
CA ALA A 27 -14.70 43.98 -20.00
C ALA A 27 -13.43 43.53 -20.72
N GLN A 28 -12.27 43.71 -20.09
CA GLN A 28 -11.06 42.97 -20.46
C GLN A 28 -11.29 41.48 -20.17
N PRO A 29 -10.60 40.55 -20.88
CA PRO A 29 -10.56 39.16 -20.46
C PRO A 29 -10.09 39.08 -19.00
N GLY A 30 -10.90 38.48 -18.13
CA GLY A 30 -10.53 38.26 -16.74
C GLY A 30 -9.30 37.36 -16.66
N ALA A 31 -8.43 37.62 -15.69
CA ALA A 31 -7.32 36.70 -15.40
C ALA A 31 -7.87 35.31 -15.01
N THR A 32 -7.08 34.28 -15.27
CA THR A 32 -7.33 32.92 -14.77
C THR A 32 -7.54 32.92 -13.26
N PRO A 33 -8.36 31.99 -12.72
CA PRO A 33 -8.39 31.71 -11.29
C PRO A 33 -6.98 31.39 -10.78
N LYS A 34 -6.75 31.60 -9.47
CA LYS A 34 -5.60 30.96 -8.83
C LYS A 34 -5.86 29.45 -8.74
N PRO A 35 -4.85 28.58 -8.93
CA PRO A 35 -4.96 27.16 -8.63
C PRO A 35 -5.36 26.92 -7.17
N ASP A 36 -5.99 25.78 -6.91
CA ASP A 36 -6.32 25.37 -5.54
C ASP A 36 -5.11 24.70 -4.86
N ALA A 37 -5.00 24.83 -3.55
CA ALA A 37 -4.00 24.11 -2.77
C ALA A 37 -4.33 22.61 -2.70
N ASP A 38 -5.62 22.27 -2.77
CA ASP A 38 -6.17 20.92 -2.77
C ASP A 38 -6.19 20.23 -4.15
N GLU A 39 -5.63 20.87 -5.18
CA GLU A 39 -5.49 20.28 -6.51
C GLU A 39 -4.42 19.17 -6.51
N VAL A 40 -4.82 17.93 -6.84
CA VAL A 40 -3.89 16.83 -7.16
C VAL A 40 -3.13 17.23 -8.43
N ARG A 41 -1.82 17.41 -8.30
CA ARG A 41 -0.90 17.80 -9.36
C ARG A 41 0.06 16.66 -9.65
N VAL A 42 1.09 16.92 -10.46
CA VAL A 42 2.11 15.94 -10.83
C VAL A 42 3.49 16.48 -10.60
N PHE A 43 4.33 15.61 -10.06
CA PHE A 43 5.73 15.88 -9.79
C PHE A 43 6.58 14.74 -10.33
N ARG A 44 7.78 15.07 -10.80
CA ARG A 44 8.80 14.09 -11.17
C ARG A 44 9.82 14.02 -10.05
N ALA A 45 10.15 12.80 -9.62
CA ALA A 45 10.88 12.52 -8.39
C ALA A 45 12.13 11.69 -8.70
N ASP A 46 13.31 12.14 -8.30
CA ASP A 46 14.53 11.33 -8.38
C ASP A 46 14.66 10.47 -7.11
N VAL A 47 14.40 9.16 -7.27
CA VAL A 47 14.12 8.21 -6.17
C VAL A 47 15.21 7.15 -6.05
N THR A 48 15.66 6.84 -4.83
CA THR A 48 16.47 5.65 -4.53
C THR A 48 15.61 4.48 -4.02
N GLN A 49 16.07 3.23 -4.12
CA GLN A 49 15.24 2.07 -3.73
C GLN A 49 14.85 2.05 -2.23
N GLN A 50 15.54 2.83 -1.39
CA GLN A 50 15.20 3.02 0.03
C GLN A 50 14.01 3.97 0.25
N GLN A 51 13.60 4.70 -0.77
CA GLN A 51 12.54 5.71 -0.74
C GLN A 51 11.24 5.26 -1.41
N VAL A 52 11.25 4.14 -2.13
CA VAL A 52 10.04 3.50 -2.69
C VAL A 52 8.93 3.29 -1.63
N PRO A 53 9.22 2.82 -0.40
CA PRO A 53 8.20 2.69 0.65
C PRO A 53 7.54 4.01 1.08
N LEU A 54 8.23 5.14 0.91
CA LEU A 54 7.71 6.46 1.28
C LEU A 54 6.64 6.93 0.29
N LEU A 55 6.94 6.75 -1.00
CA LEU A 55 6.06 7.09 -2.10
C LEU A 55 4.82 6.18 -2.08
N LEU A 56 5.00 4.88 -1.79
CA LEU A 56 3.92 3.95 -1.48
C LEU A 56 3.02 4.45 -0.32
N ALA A 57 3.63 4.89 0.79
CA ALA A 57 2.88 5.45 1.93
C ALA A 57 2.14 6.75 1.59
N ALA A 58 2.65 7.56 0.65
CA ALA A 58 1.96 8.72 0.07
C ALA A 58 0.85 8.35 -0.95
N GLY A 59 0.44 7.07 -1.01
CA GLY A 59 -0.64 6.57 -1.85
C GLY A 59 -0.29 6.41 -3.33
N GLN A 60 1.01 6.34 -3.66
CA GLN A 60 1.50 6.29 -5.04
C GLN A 60 1.58 4.86 -5.58
N ASP A 61 1.54 4.75 -6.91
CA ASP A 61 1.40 3.45 -7.58
C ASP A 61 2.75 2.71 -7.64
N GLY A 62 2.82 1.60 -6.90
CA GLY A 62 4.07 1.00 -6.40
C GLY A 62 5.13 0.58 -7.41
N ARG A 63 4.80 0.44 -8.69
CA ARG A 63 5.69 -0.15 -9.71
C ARG A 63 6.20 0.82 -10.76
N GLU A 64 5.62 2.01 -10.82
CA GLU A 64 6.41 3.15 -11.31
C GLU A 64 7.65 3.35 -10.41
N LEU A 65 7.54 2.96 -9.14
CA LEU A 65 8.59 3.05 -8.12
C LEU A 65 9.52 1.82 -8.08
N SER A 66 9.00 0.59 -8.08
CA SER A 66 9.82 -0.61 -7.89
C SER A 66 10.67 -1.01 -9.11
N GLU A 67 10.17 -0.84 -10.34
CA GLU A 67 10.91 -1.26 -11.54
C GLU A 67 11.82 -0.19 -12.14
N GLN A 68 11.47 1.09 -12.04
CA GLN A 68 12.30 2.16 -12.58
C GLN A 68 13.56 2.40 -11.72
N VAL A 69 13.45 2.20 -10.40
CA VAL A 69 14.48 2.60 -9.44
C VAL A 69 15.57 1.52 -9.28
N PRO A 70 16.82 1.78 -9.70
CA PRO A 70 17.88 0.78 -9.65
C PRO A 70 18.33 0.50 -8.20
N ARG A 71 18.77 -0.75 -7.96
CA ARG A 71 19.34 -1.18 -6.66
C ARG A 71 20.54 -0.35 -6.16
N LYS A 72 21.11 0.53 -7.00
CA LYS A 72 22.06 1.59 -6.66
C LYS A 72 21.89 2.78 -7.61
N GLY A 73 21.72 3.99 -7.06
CA GLY A 73 21.48 5.22 -7.81
C GLY A 73 20.07 5.78 -7.56
N THR A 74 19.70 6.83 -8.31
CA THR A 74 18.33 7.32 -8.43
C THR A 74 17.72 6.91 -9.78
N ALA A 75 16.39 6.98 -9.88
CA ALA A 75 15.68 7.11 -11.16
C ALA A 75 14.55 8.13 -11.04
N THR A 76 14.26 8.82 -12.13
CA THR A 76 13.17 9.79 -12.22
C THR A 76 11.83 9.07 -12.45
N VAL A 77 11.01 8.95 -11.41
CA VAL A 77 9.63 8.44 -11.49
C VAL A 77 8.64 9.61 -11.55
N GLU A 78 7.40 9.36 -11.94
CA GLU A 78 6.31 10.32 -11.76
C GLU A 78 5.41 9.97 -10.55
N VAL A 79 4.77 10.98 -9.96
CA VAL A 79 3.89 10.81 -8.79
C VAL A 79 2.75 11.84 -8.73
N TYR A 80 1.60 11.34 -8.26
CA TYR A 80 0.27 11.94 -8.20
C TYR A 80 -0.02 12.50 -6.83
N LEU A 81 0.38 13.75 -6.70
CA LEU A 81 0.52 14.39 -5.42
C LEU A 81 -0.17 15.74 -5.55
N THR A 82 -1.09 16.01 -4.63
CA THR A 82 -1.32 17.41 -4.29
C THR A 82 0.04 18.06 -3.98
N GLY A 83 0.18 19.38 -4.21
CA GLY A 83 1.49 20.02 -4.01
C GLY A 83 2.07 19.81 -2.61
N LYS A 84 1.16 19.56 -1.66
CA LYS A 84 1.33 19.14 -0.27
C LYS A 84 2.09 17.80 -0.28
N GLN A 85 1.48 16.70 -0.73
CA GLN A 85 2.13 15.38 -0.75
C GLN A 85 3.46 15.32 -1.58
N ALA A 86 3.73 16.26 -2.48
CA ALA A 86 5.00 16.34 -3.22
C ALA A 86 6.06 17.19 -2.55
N GLU A 87 5.67 18.31 -1.96
CA GLU A 87 6.53 18.93 -0.97
C GLU A 87 6.86 17.87 0.11
N LYS A 88 5.91 17.02 0.55
CA LYS A 88 6.02 15.90 1.54
C LYS A 88 7.11 14.85 1.31
N LEU A 89 7.47 14.59 0.06
CA LEU A 89 8.47 13.58 -0.26
C LEU A 89 9.87 14.20 -0.47
N GLY A 90 9.94 15.51 -0.78
CA GLY A 90 11.16 16.30 -1.05
C GLY A 90 12.35 16.21 -0.07
N LYS A 91 12.09 16.01 1.23
CA LYS A 91 13.01 16.13 2.38
C LYS A 91 13.05 14.85 3.23
N GLN A 92 12.11 13.92 2.99
CA GLN A 92 12.41 12.49 3.16
C GLN A 92 13.48 12.03 2.12
N GLY A 93 13.85 12.95 1.23
CA GLY A 93 15.06 12.93 0.39
C GLY A 93 14.77 12.62 -1.07
N VAL A 94 13.50 12.57 -1.47
CA VAL A 94 13.08 12.24 -2.82
C VAL A 94 13.10 13.54 -3.64
N GLU A 95 14.04 13.71 -4.57
CA GLU A 95 14.26 15.01 -5.22
C GLU A 95 13.12 15.33 -6.20
N LEU A 96 12.16 16.14 -5.78
CA LEU A 96 10.90 16.38 -6.48
C LEU A 96 10.83 17.74 -7.17
N THR A 97 10.40 17.71 -8.43
CA THR A 97 10.13 18.89 -9.25
C THR A 97 8.69 18.87 -9.74
N GLU A 98 7.93 19.94 -9.48
CA GLU A 98 6.56 20.08 -10.02
C GLU A 98 6.60 20.10 -11.55
N HIS A 99 5.86 19.18 -12.17
CA HIS A 99 5.88 19.04 -13.62
C HIS A 99 4.82 19.95 -14.29
N THR A 100 4.94 21.24 -14.02
CA THR A 100 4.15 22.27 -14.73
C THR A 100 4.55 22.33 -16.20
N LEU A 101 3.55 22.39 -17.08
CA LEU A 101 3.75 22.65 -18.50
C LEU A 101 4.21 24.11 -18.69
N SER A 102 5.24 24.33 -19.52
CA SER A 102 5.60 25.69 -19.91
C SER A 102 4.51 26.35 -20.77
N ASP A 103 4.45 27.68 -20.79
CA ASP A 103 3.65 28.51 -21.71
C ASP A 103 3.63 28.00 -23.18
N LYS A 104 4.74 27.42 -23.63
CA LYS A 104 4.97 26.88 -24.98
C LYS A 104 4.55 25.41 -25.11
N ALA A 105 4.58 24.65 -24.01
CA ALA A 105 4.00 23.32 -23.91
C ALA A 105 2.48 23.42 -23.97
N GLU A 106 1.84 24.16 -23.06
CA GLU A 106 0.39 24.38 -23.01
C GLU A 106 -0.19 24.82 -24.36
N LYS A 107 0.40 25.85 -24.99
CA LYS A 107 -0.03 26.37 -26.30
C LYS A 107 0.20 25.39 -27.45
N ARG A 108 1.05 24.38 -27.26
CA ARG A 108 1.22 23.27 -28.20
C ARG A 108 0.17 22.19 -27.94
N LEU A 109 -0.02 21.74 -26.71
CA LEU A 109 -1.02 20.72 -26.35
C LEU A 109 -2.45 21.19 -26.71
N GLY A 110 -2.79 22.44 -26.37
CA GLY A 110 -4.07 23.07 -26.73
C GLY A 110 -4.24 23.33 -28.24
N ALA A 111 -3.19 23.16 -29.04
CA ALA A 111 -3.23 23.14 -30.50
C ALA A 111 -2.98 21.72 -31.09
N ALA A 112 -2.78 20.72 -30.24
CA ALA A 112 -2.44 19.34 -30.58
C ALA A 112 -3.50 18.31 -30.15
N ALA A 113 -4.49 18.70 -29.35
CA ALA A 113 -5.70 17.94 -29.11
C ALA A 113 -6.53 17.78 -30.40
N ASP A 114 -6.80 16.54 -30.80
CA ASP A 114 -7.75 16.22 -31.89
C ASP A 114 -9.21 16.15 -31.42
N GLY A 115 -9.47 16.13 -30.10
CA GLY A 115 -10.80 15.95 -29.51
C GLY A 115 -11.28 14.51 -29.57
N VAL A 116 -10.40 13.55 -29.31
CA VAL A 116 -10.71 12.11 -29.30
C VAL A 116 -11.41 11.73 -28.00
N PHE A 117 -10.84 12.19 -26.88
CA PHE A 117 -11.45 12.07 -25.55
C PHE A 117 -12.70 12.95 -25.43
N ARG A 118 -13.69 12.46 -24.69
CA ARG A 118 -15.00 13.11 -24.54
C ARG A 118 -15.68 12.67 -23.25
N PRO A 119 -16.52 13.49 -22.63
CA PRO A 119 -17.26 13.13 -21.42
C PRO A 119 -18.16 11.90 -21.64
N TYR A 120 -18.57 11.28 -20.53
CA TYR A 120 -19.54 10.19 -20.55
C TYR A 120 -20.92 10.72 -20.93
N SER A 121 -21.37 11.79 -20.29
CA SER A 121 -22.65 12.45 -20.58
C SER A 121 -22.54 13.55 -21.64
N GLY A 122 -23.57 14.37 -21.77
CA GLY A 122 -23.65 15.41 -22.81
C GLY A 122 -23.99 14.89 -24.21
N SER A 123 -24.01 15.81 -25.18
CA SER A 123 -24.24 15.51 -26.59
C SER A 123 -22.95 15.00 -27.23
N GLY A 124 -23.00 13.89 -27.97
CA GLY A 124 -21.81 13.26 -28.56
C GLY A 124 -20.93 12.44 -27.59
N GLY A 125 -21.20 12.50 -26.28
CA GLY A 125 -20.48 11.75 -25.24
C GLY A 125 -20.67 10.23 -25.32
N LEU A 126 -19.90 9.48 -24.54
CA LEU A 126 -19.84 8.01 -24.58
C LEU A 126 -21.22 7.35 -24.35
N LYS A 127 -22.06 7.93 -23.49
CA LYS A 127 -23.44 7.49 -23.22
C LYS A 127 -24.35 7.61 -24.44
N GLU A 128 -24.15 8.62 -25.29
CA GLU A 128 -24.91 8.75 -26.54
C GLU A 128 -24.39 7.77 -27.60
N GLU A 129 -23.07 7.61 -27.71
CA GLU A 129 -22.44 6.71 -28.69
C GLU A 129 -22.83 5.24 -28.45
N ILE A 130 -22.70 4.73 -27.22
CA ILE A 130 -23.05 3.34 -26.89
C ILE A 130 -24.54 3.04 -27.20
N LEU A 131 -25.42 4.01 -26.96
CA LEU A 131 -26.84 3.93 -27.31
C LEU A 131 -27.10 4.06 -28.82
N ARG A 132 -26.27 4.80 -29.56
CA ARG A 132 -26.33 4.96 -31.02
C ARG A 132 -25.90 3.67 -31.74
N THR A 133 -24.76 3.12 -31.37
CA THR A 133 -24.26 1.81 -31.84
C THR A 133 -25.30 0.69 -31.61
N ALA A 134 -26.03 0.74 -30.49
CA ALA A 134 -27.11 -0.22 -30.17
C ALA A 134 -28.40 -0.04 -30.97
N ARG A 135 -28.62 1.12 -31.61
CA ARG A 135 -29.71 1.37 -32.58
C ARG A 135 -29.31 0.92 -33.98
N GLU A 136 -28.05 1.15 -34.36
CA GLU A 136 -27.51 0.89 -35.71
C GLU A 136 -27.19 -0.60 -35.95
N ASN A 137 -26.77 -1.34 -34.91
CA ASN A 137 -26.39 -2.75 -35.00
C ASN A 137 -27.37 -3.72 -34.29
N PRO A 138 -28.71 -3.61 -34.45
CA PRO A 138 -29.69 -4.20 -33.52
C PRO A 138 -29.77 -5.74 -33.55
N GLY A 139 -29.15 -6.39 -34.54
CA GLY A 139 -29.03 -7.86 -34.62
C GLY A 139 -27.80 -8.42 -33.90
N LEU A 140 -26.80 -7.58 -33.60
CA LEU A 140 -25.55 -7.94 -32.93
C LEU A 140 -25.42 -7.32 -31.53
N THR A 141 -26.16 -6.25 -31.22
CA THR A 141 -25.94 -5.44 -30.01
C THR A 141 -27.18 -5.27 -29.14
N LYS A 142 -26.97 -5.13 -27.83
CA LYS A 142 -27.98 -4.78 -26.82
C LYS A 142 -27.30 -3.96 -25.72
N VAL A 143 -27.91 -2.85 -25.28
CA VAL A 143 -27.43 -2.08 -24.13
C VAL A 143 -28.33 -2.29 -22.93
N VAL A 144 -27.74 -2.30 -21.74
CA VAL A 144 -28.43 -2.31 -20.45
C VAL A 144 -27.77 -1.27 -19.53
N SER A 145 -28.54 -0.72 -18.59
CA SER A 145 -27.95 -0.20 -17.35
C SER A 145 -27.61 -1.38 -16.45
N ILE A 146 -26.42 -1.36 -15.84
CA ILE A 146 -26.02 -2.34 -14.81
C ILE A 146 -26.37 -1.83 -13.40
N GLY A 147 -26.32 -0.51 -13.22
CA GLY A 147 -26.77 0.20 -12.03
C GLY A 147 -26.68 1.70 -12.24
N ARG A 148 -26.58 2.45 -11.13
CA ARG A 148 -26.43 3.91 -11.12
C ARG A 148 -25.33 4.33 -10.17
N THR A 149 -24.68 5.44 -10.50
CA THR A 149 -23.70 6.10 -9.66
C THR A 149 -24.32 6.81 -8.46
N VAL A 150 -23.47 7.34 -7.58
CA VAL A 150 -23.85 8.15 -6.40
C VAL A 150 -24.68 9.40 -6.75
N ARG A 151 -24.42 10.09 -7.88
CA ARG A 151 -25.27 11.19 -8.40
C ARG A 151 -26.38 10.71 -9.34
N GLY A 152 -26.55 9.39 -9.53
CA GLY A 152 -27.69 8.78 -10.20
C GLY A 152 -27.56 8.57 -11.71
N GLN A 153 -26.38 8.77 -12.29
CA GLN A 153 -26.11 8.49 -13.70
C GLN A 153 -26.12 6.97 -13.96
N ASP A 154 -26.87 6.52 -14.97
CA ASP A 154 -26.86 5.09 -15.34
C ASP A 154 -25.49 4.66 -15.87
N ILE A 155 -24.92 3.62 -15.26
CA ILE A 155 -23.73 2.91 -15.74
C ILE A 155 -24.19 1.94 -16.83
N LEU A 156 -23.76 2.14 -18.07
CA LEU A 156 -24.19 1.36 -19.24
C LEU A 156 -23.19 0.30 -19.68
N ALA A 157 -23.69 -0.90 -19.97
CA ALA A 157 -22.96 -1.98 -20.61
C ALA A 157 -23.57 -2.31 -21.99
N LEU A 158 -22.73 -2.50 -23.02
CA LEU A 158 -23.13 -3.04 -24.33
C LEU A 158 -22.74 -4.51 -24.45
N LYS A 159 -23.75 -5.37 -24.67
CA LYS A 159 -23.62 -6.75 -25.12
C LYS A 159 -23.43 -6.79 -26.63
N LEU A 160 -22.41 -7.49 -27.11
CA LEU A 160 -22.15 -7.79 -28.51
C LEU A 160 -22.13 -9.32 -28.71
N THR A 161 -23.13 -9.86 -29.40
CA THR A 161 -23.22 -11.28 -29.78
C THR A 161 -24.31 -11.49 -30.86
N THR A 162 -24.24 -12.57 -31.63
CA THR A 162 -25.32 -12.90 -32.57
C THR A 162 -26.68 -13.03 -31.88
N ASN A 163 -27.67 -12.27 -32.38
CA ASN A 163 -29.02 -12.15 -31.82
C ASN A 163 -29.08 -11.52 -30.39
N ALA A 164 -28.17 -10.62 -30.02
CA ALA A 164 -28.06 -10.04 -28.67
C ALA A 164 -29.36 -9.57 -27.99
N LYS A 165 -30.35 -9.05 -28.73
CA LYS A 165 -31.66 -8.62 -28.18
C LYS A 165 -32.65 -9.78 -27.92
N LYS A 166 -32.33 -10.99 -28.37
CA LYS A 166 -33.14 -12.21 -28.24
C LYS A 166 -32.45 -13.32 -27.44
N SER A 167 -31.11 -13.34 -27.39
CA SER A 167 -30.37 -14.25 -26.50
C SER A 167 -30.53 -13.81 -25.04
N LYS A 168 -30.77 -14.77 -24.15
CA LYS A 168 -30.67 -14.53 -22.70
C LYS A 168 -29.25 -14.06 -22.39
N ASP A 169 -29.08 -13.20 -21.40
CA ASP A 169 -27.74 -12.82 -20.92
C ASP A 169 -27.09 -13.98 -20.17
N GLY A 170 -25.78 -14.16 -20.35
CA GLY A 170 -25.06 -15.34 -19.86
C GLY A 170 -25.45 -16.64 -20.58
N SER A 171 -25.97 -16.56 -21.82
CA SER A 171 -26.40 -17.76 -22.59
C SER A 171 -25.29 -18.46 -23.36
N LYS A 172 -24.13 -17.80 -23.47
CA LYS A 172 -22.89 -18.31 -24.06
C LYS A 172 -21.73 -17.99 -23.10
N PRO A 173 -20.55 -18.63 -23.24
CA PRO A 173 -19.33 -18.17 -22.57
C PRO A 173 -19.13 -16.67 -22.79
N SER A 174 -18.82 -15.93 -21.72
CA SER A 174 -18.89 -14.48 -21.71
C SER A 174 -17.58 -13.86 -21.25
N VAL A 175 -17.17 -12.76 -21.88
CA VAL A 175 -16.02 -11.92 -21.48
C VAL A 175 -16.49 -10.50 -21.18
N LEU A 176 -15.91 -9.90 -20.14
CA LEU A 176 -16.07 -8.49 -19.81
C LEU A 176 -14.85 -7.69 -20.29
N TYR A 177 -15.08 -6.56 -20.93
CA TYR A 177 -14.11 -5.47 -21.08
C TYR A 177 -14.68 -4.27 -20.34
N MET A 178 -14.00 -3.81 -19.31
CA MET A 178 -14.35 -2.59 -18.59
C MET A 178 -13.14 -1.67 -18.43
N SER A 179 -13.41 -0.44 -18.06
CA SER A 179 -12.43 0.64 -18.03
C SER A 179 -12.88 1.73 -17.06
N ASN A 180 -11.93 2.57 -16.62
CA ASN A 180 -12.22 3.83 -15.95
C ASN A 180 -13.08 3.64 -14.70
N GLN A 181 -12.57 2.82 -13.77
CA GLN A 181 -12.98 2.85 -12.35
C GLN A 181 -12.38 4.09 -11.67
N HIS A 182 -11.13 4.43 -11.97
CA HIS A 182 -10.57 5.72 -11.61
C HIS A 182 -10.83 6.74 -12.73
N ALA A 183 -11.22 7.95 -12.35
CA ALA A 183 -11.75 8.94 -13.28
C ALA A 183 -10.70 9.53 -14.24
N ARG A 184 -9.46 9.79 -13.77
CA ARG A 184 -8.35 10.39 -14.55
C ARG A 184 -7.81 9.58 -15.72
N GLU A 185 -8.24 8.33 -15.90
CA GLU A 185 -7.61 7.34 -16.79
C GLU A 185 -8.20 7.37 -18.21
N TRP A 186 -8.07 8.53 -18.88
CA TRP A 186 -8.82 8.87 -20.10
C TRP A 186 -8.56 7.98 -21.33
N ILE A 187 -7.43 7.27 -21.38
CA ILE A 187 -7.15 6.30 -22.45
C ILE A 187 -8.04 5.05 -22.37
N THR A 188 -8.48 4.68 -21.17
CA THR A 188 -9.14 3.38 -20.93
C THR A 188 -10.57 3.30 -21.51
N PRO A 189 -11.44 4.34 -21.48
CA PRO A 189 -12.70 4.33 -22.21
C PRO A 189 -12.53 4.25 -23.72
N GLU A 190 -11.50 4.91 -24.28
CA GLU A 190 -11.19 4.84 -25.71
C GLU A 190 -10.74 3.43 -26.12
N MET A 191 -9.98 2.73 -25.28
CA MET A 191 -9.66 1.31 -25.48
C MET A 191 -10.91 0.45 -25.59
N THR A 192 -11.79 0.49 -24.59
CA THR A 192 -13.01 -0.32 -24.56
C THR A 192 -13.98 0.05 -25.69
N ARG A 193 -14.05 1.35 -26.06
CA ARG A 193 -14.88 1.86 -27.17
C ARG A 193 -14.34 1.42 -28.54
N ARG A 194 -13.03 1.54 -28.77
CA ARG A 194 -12.38 1.09 -30.02
C ARG A 194 -12.45 -0.41 -30.19
N LEU A 195 -12.30 -1.17 -29.10
CA LEU A 195 -12.43 -2.63 -29.12
C LEU A 195 -13.86 -3.06 -29.50
N MET A 196 -14.87 -2.42 -28.90
CA MET A 196 -16.28 -2.62 -29.24
C MET A 196 -16.55 -2.43 -30.75
N HIS A 197 -16.07 -1.33 -31.35
CA HIS A 197 -16.22 -1.08 -32.79
C HIS A 197 -15.41 -2.05 -33.65
N TYR A 198 -14.16 -2.35 -33.28
CA TYR A 198 -13.32 -3.32 -33.97
C TYR A 198 -14.01 -4.69 -34.14
N TYR A 199 -14.71 -5.17 -33.10
CA TYR A 199 -15.51 -6.39 -33.19
C TYR A 199 -16.72 -6.27 -34.13
N LEU A 200 -17.36 -5.10 -34.23
CA LEU A 200 -18.50 -4.86 -35.12
C LEU A 200 -18.07 -4.76 -36.59
N ASP A 201 -17.06 -3.93 -36.88
CA ASP A 201 -16.60 -3.63 -38.23
C ASP A 201 -15.98 -4.88 -38.88
N ASN A 202 -15.18 -5.63 -38.12
CA ASN A 202 -14.52 -6.84 -38.61
C ASN A 202 -15.41 -8.10 -38.55
N TYR A 203 -16.62 -8.05 -37.97
CA TYR A 203 -17.52 -9.21 -37.86
C TYR A 203 -17.84 -9.88 -39.21
N ARG A 204 -17.88 -9.11 -40.31
CA ARG A 204 -18.20 -9.65 -41.64
C ARG A 204 -16.98 -10.15 -42.39
N THR A 205 -15.82 -9.53 -42.17
CA THR A 205 -14.58 -9.70 -42.95
C THR A 205 -13.62 -10.70 -42.29
N ASP A 206 -13.38 -10.59 -40.99
CA ASP A 206 -12.43 -11.41 -40.26
C ASP A 206 -13.07 -12.68 -39.68
N ARG A 207 -12.39 -13.82 -39.87
CA ARG A 207 -12.90 -15.15 -39.45
C ARG A 207 -12.67 -15.46 -37.97
N ARG A 208 -11.67 -14.85 -37.33
CA ARG A 208 -11.38 -14.94 -35.89
C ARG A 208 -12.44 -14.14 -35.12
N VAL A 209 -12.59 -12.86 -35.49
CA VAL A 209 -13.61 -11.94 -34.94
C VAL A 209 -15.01 -12.51 -35.09
N ARG A 210 -15.40 -12.95 -36.29
CA ARG A 210 -16.73 -13.56 -36.50
C ARG A 210 -16.97 -14.78 -35.61
N LYS A 211 -16.01 -15.70 -35.54
CA LYS A 211 -16.11 -16.91 -34.71
C LYS A 211 -16.30 -16.56 -33.22
N ILE A 212 -15.58 -15.55 -32.72
CA ILE A 212 -15.73 -15.07 -31.34
C ILE A 212 -17.17 -14.56 -31.11
N VAL A 213 -17.65 -13.62 -31.93
CA VAL A 213 -18.99 -13.01 -31.80
C VAL A 213 -20.13 -14.01 -32.02
N ASP A 214 -19.92 -15.02 -32.86
CA ASP A 214 -20.86 -16.12 -33.07
C ASP A 214 -20.98 -17.02 -31.84
N SER A 215 -19.87 -17.30 -31.14
CA SER A 215 -19.80 -18.34 -30.09
C SER A 215 -19.79 -17.84 -28.64
N SER A 216 -19.50 -16.56 -28.40
CA SER A 216 -19.40 -15.95 -27.07
C SER A 216 -20.36 -14.75 -26.90
N GLU A 217 -20.55 -14.25 -25.67
CA GLU A 217 -21.06 -12.89 -25.43
C GLU A 217 -19.91 -11.96 -25.03
N LEU A 218 -19.70 -10.87 -25.78
CA LEU A 218 -18.74 -9.83 -25.40
C LEU A 218 -19.51 -8.71 -24.71
N TRP A 219 -19.02 -8.22 -23.58
CA TRP A 219 -19.65 -7.11 -22.85
C TRP A 219 -18.66 -5.97 -22.66
N PHE A 220 -19.11 -4.74 -22.92
CA PHE A 220 -18.30 -3.52 -22.89
C PHE A 220 -18.90 -2.50 -21.92
N VAL A 221 -18.15 -2.11 -20.88
CA VAL A 221 -18.49 -1.04 -19.94
C VAL A 221 -17.46 0.07 -20.13
N LEU A 222 -17.84 1.14 -20.85
CA LEU A 222 -16.88 2.18 -21.25
C LEU A 222 -16.36 3.02 -20.07
N SER A 223 -17.18 3.19 -19.04
CA SER A 223 -16.82 3.85 -17.78
C SER A 223 -17.54 3.16 -16.64
N ALA A 224 -16.78 2.74 -15.62
CA ALA A 224 -17.30 2.20 -14.37
C ALA A 224 -17.58 3.32 -13.34
N ASN A 225 -16.90 4.46 -13.46
CA ASN A 225 -17.12 5.69 -12.69
C ASN A 225 -17.59 6.88 -13.57
N PRO A 226 -18.81 6.83 -14.16
CA PRO A 226 -19.31 7.93 -15.00
C PRO A 226 -19.36 9.30 -14.34
N ASP A 227 -19.59 9.35 -13.02
CA ASP A 227 -19.67 10.61 -12.26
C ASP A 227 -18.31 11.27 -12.16
N GLY A 228 -17.29 10.53 -11.68
CA GLY A 228 -15.93 11.02 -11.59
C GLY A 228 -15.36 11.34 -12.97
N TYR A 229 -15.62 10.51 -13.98
CA TYR A 229 -15.17 10.80 -15.34
C TYR A 229 -15.73 12.12 -15.86
N ASP A 230 -17.05 12.35 -15.76
CA ASP A 230 -17.65 13.65 -16.13
C ASP A 230 -17.11 14.82 -15.29
N TYR A 231 -16.62 14.59 -14.05
CA TYR A 231 -15.96 15.62 -13.23
C TYR A 231 -14.63 16.09 -13.80
N THR A 232 -13.81 15.17 -14.31
CA THR A 232 -12.49 15.49 -14.91
C THR A 232 -12.58 16.38 -16.16
N PHE A 233 -13.76 16.51 -16.79
CA PHE A 233 -14.01 17.43 -17.92
C PHE A 233 -14.64 18.78 -17.51
N GLN A 234 -15.02 18.98 -16.24
CA GLN A 234 -15.73 20.20 -15.82
C GLN A 234 -14.79 21.39 -15.57
N ASP A 235 -13.58 21.13 -15.06
CA ASP A 235 -12.53 22.12 -14.86
C ASP A 235 -11.17 21.43 -15.03
N PRO A 236 -10.15 22.08 -15.64
CA PRO A 236 -8.79 21.54 -15.71
C PRO A 236 -8.22 21.07 -14.36
N ALA A 237 -8.53 21.76 -13.25
CA ALA A 237 -8.08 21.38 -11.90
C ALA A 237 -8.62 20.00 -11.46
N HIS A 238 -9.73 19.55 -12.04
CA HIS A 238 -10.32 18.23 -11.74
C HIS A 238 -9.74 17.11 -12.61
N ARG A 239 -8.85 17.39 -13.57
CA ARG A 239 -8.35 16.40 -14.55
C ARG A 239 -7.71 15.17 -13.91
N LEU A 240 -7.11 15.31 -12.73
CA LEU A 240 -6.39 14.25 -12.02
C LEU A 240 -7.19 13.61 -10.87
N TRP A 241 -8.49 13.91 -10.75
CA TRP A 241 -9.39 13.25 -9.80
C TRP A 241 -9.47 11.73 -10.04
N ARG A 242 -9.34 10.92 -8.98
CA ARG A 242 -9.38 9.43 -9.06
C ARG A 242 -10.74 8.85 -8.69
N LYS A 243 -11.24 9.20 -7.51
CA LYS A 243 -12.30 8.50 -6.76
C LYS A 243 -13.71 8.67 -7.35
N ASN A 244 -14.74 8.04 -6.78
CA ASN A 244 -16.14 8.41 -7.09
C ASN A 244 -16.50 9.79 -6.48
N LEU A 245 -17.72 10.29 -6.70
CA LEU A 245 -18.17 11.58 -6.16
C LEU A 245 -19.07 11.44 -4.92
N ARG A 246 -18.69 10.55 -3.99
CA ARG A 246 -19.31 10.53 -2.65
C ARG A 246 -18.88 11.76 -1.86
N ASP A 247 -19.83 12.63 -1.56
CA ASP A 247 -19.76 13.52 -0.40
C ASP A 247 -19.65 12.64 0.86
N VAL A 248 -18.51 12.69 1.55
CA VAL A 248 -18.20 11.89 2.75
C VAL A 248 -18.47 12.70 4.02
N ASN A 249 -18.21 14.01 3.99
CA ASN A 249 -18.30 14.88 5.16
C ASN A 249 -19.73 15.42 5.42
N GLY A 250 -20.60 15.45 4.40
CA GLY A 250 -21.98 15.91 4.44
C GLY A 250 -22.22 17.40 4.14
N ASP A 251 -21.23 18.13 3.63
CA ASP A 251 -21.29 19.59 3.40
C ASP A 251 -21.90 20.00 2.04
N GLY A 252 -21.97 19.07 1.07
CA GLY A 252 -22.55 19.29 -0.25
C GLY A 252 -21.58 19.75 -1.34
N ALA A 253 -20.28 19.86 -1.06
CA ALA A 253 -19.21 20.04 -2.04
C ALA A 253 -18.64 18.69 -2.52
N ILE A 254 -17.49 18.73 -3.21
CA ILE A 254 -16.55 17.62 -3.37
C ILE A 254 -15.14 18.23 -3.26
N SER A 255 -14.33 17.69 -2.36
CA SER A 255 -13.06 18.27 -1.92
C SER A 255 -12.07 17.19 -1.43
N THR A 256 -10.91 17.59 -0.92
CA THR A 256 -10.00 16.69 -0.19
C THR A 256 -10.73 16.10 1.01
N GLY A 257 -10.85 14.78 1.06
CA GLY A 257 -11.70 14.08 2.04
C GLY A 257 -12.93 13.39 1.42
N ASP A 258 -13.33 13.79 0.22
CA ASP A 258 -14.47 13.20 -0.48
C ASP A 258 -14.05 12.12 -1.49
N GLY A 259 -15.03 11.31 -1.90
CA GLY A 259 -14.88 10.20 -2.83
C GLY A 259 -14.30 8.95 -2.19
N VAL A 260 -14.72 7.79 -2.72
CA VAL A 260 -14.20 6.45 -2.38
C VAL A 260 -13.45 5.87 -3.58
N ASP A 261 -12.34 5.18 -3.34
CA ASP A 261 -11.67 4.40 -4.38
C ASP A 261 -12.48 3.13 -4.68
N LEU A 262 -13.10 3.09 -5.86
CA LEU A 262 -13.93 1.96 -6.29
C LEU A 262 -13.13 0.65 -6.43
N ASN A 263 -11.82 0.74 -6.68
CA ASN A 263 -10.91 -0.40 -6.77
C ASN A 263 -10.23 -0.72 -5.42
N ARG A 264 -10.75 -0.18 -4.31
CA ARG A 264 -10.51 -0.63 -2.92
C ARG A 264 -11.80 -0.94 -2.15
N ASN A 265 -12.96 -0.89 -2.82
CA ASN A 265 -14.27 -1.04 -2.19
C ASN A 265 -14.92 -2.41 -2.39
N PHE A 266 -14.34 -3.34 -3.15
CA PHE A 266 -14.88 -4.70 -3.27
C PHE A 266 -14.73 -5.50 -1.97
N ALA A 267 -15.53 -6.54 -1.79
CA ALA A 267 -15.60 -7.27 -0.52
C ALA A 267 -14.53 -8.36 -0.33
N TYR A 268 -13.72 -8.67 -1.35
CA TYR A 268 -12.62 -9.63 -1.19
C TYR A 268 -11.47 -8.95 -0.47
N LYS A 269 -11.03 -9.52 0.66
CA LYS A 269 -9.94 -9.01 1.52
C LYS A 269 -10.08 -7.54 1.96
N TRP A 270 -11.26 -6.91 1.83
CA TRP A 270 -11.49 -5.51 2.18
C TRP A 270 -10.97 -5.17 3.58
N GLY A 271 -10.00 -4.27 3.68
CA GLY A 271 -9.39 -3.89 4.95
C GLY A 271 -8.84 -5.05 5.76
N TYR A 272 -8.21 -6.02 5.08
CA TYR A 272 -7.47 -7.15 5.68
C TYR A 272 -6.40 -6.68 6.70
N ASP A 273 -5.88 -5.48 6.49
CA ASP A 273 -4.88 -4.73 7.25
C ASP A 273 -5.19 -3.21 7.12
N ASN A 274 -4.20 -2.33 7.31
CA ASN A 274 -4.26 -0.90 6.94
C ASN A 274 -3.21 -0.51 5.89
N GLU A 275 -2.75 -1.49 5.13
CA GLU A 275 -1.86 -1.38 3.97
C GLU A 275 -2.69 -1.50 2.68
N GLY A 276 -2.15 -1.05 1.54
CA GLY A 276 -2.77 -1.16 0.21
C GLY A 276 -4.06 -0.37 -0.05
N SER A 277 -4.78 0.03 1.00
CA SER A 277 -5.95 0.91 0.99
C SER A 277 -6.07 1.61 2.33
N SER A 278 -6.59 2.84 2.36
CA SER A 278 -6.63 3.63 3.59
C SER A 278 -8.03 3.63 4.25
N PRO A 279 -8.13 3.58 5.59
CA PRO A 279 -9.35 3.90 6.32
C PRO A 279 -9.62 5.42 6.45
N ASN A 280 -8.67 6.29 6.06
CA ASN A 280 -8.81 7.75 6.14
C ASN A 280 -9.46 8.33 4.86
N PRO A 281 -10.58 9.08 4.95
CA PRO A 281 -11.22 9.72 3.79
C PRO A 281 -10.35 10.67 2.96
N THR A 282 -9.35 11.36 3.55
CA THR A 282 -8.47 12.27 2.79
C THR A 282 -7.55 11.54 1.80
N SER A 283 -7.36 10.22 1.98
CA SER A 283 -6.54 9.40 1.09
C SER A 283 -7.20 9.15 -0.28
N GLU A 284 -6.38 9.16 -1.32
CA GLU A 284 -6.75 8.73 -2.68
C GLU A 284 -7.06 7.22 -2.78
N THR A 285 -6.63 6.41 -1.82
CA THR A 285 -6.95 4.96 -1.72
C THR A 285 -8.00 4.66 -0.65
N TYR A 286 -8.82 5.64 -0.26
CA TYR A 286 -9.86 5.47 0.76
C TYR A 286 -10.82 4.33 0.42
N ARG A 287 -10.82 3.27 1.25
CA ARG A 287 -11.56 2.01 1.04
C ARG A 287 -13.08 2.12 1.21
N GLY A 288 -13.59 3.28 1.62
CA GLY A 288 -14.98 3.51 1.99
C GLY A 288 -15.30 3.11 3.43
N ALA A 289 -16.57 3.23 3.82
CA ALA A 289 -17.01 2.97 5.19
C ALA A 289 -17.34 1.49 5.49
N SER A 290 -17.43 0.65 4.46
CA SER A 290 -17.75 -0.78 4.55
C SER A 290 -17.37 -1.49 3.24
N PRO A 291 -17.15 -2.83 3.22
CA PRO A 291 -17.05 -3.56 1.98
C PRO A 291 -18.31 -3.37 1.14
N ALA A 292 -18.12 -3.07 -0.15
CA ALA A 292 -19.14 -2.63 -1.08
C ALA A 292 -20.05 -1.53 -0.49
N SER A 293 -19.47 -0.43 0.02
CA SER A 293 -20.26 0.77 0.38
C SER A 293 -20.87 1.42 -0.87
N GLU A 294 -20.17 1.41 -2.00
CA GLU A 294 -20.52 2.23 -3.16
C GLU A 294 -21.55 1.62 -4.11
N PRO A 295 -22.45 2.42 -4.70
CA PRO A 295 -23.45 1.94 -5.65
C PRO A 295 -22.82 1.51 -6.98
N GLU A 296 -21.68 2.08 -7.38
CA GLU A 296 -20.91 1.65 -8.55
C GLU A 296 -20.37 0.24 -8.36
N THR A 297 -19.66 -0.01 -7.25
CA THR A 297 -19.10 -1.33 -6.89
C THR A 297 -20.19 -2.40 -6.77
N LYS A 298 -21.32 -2.07 -6.15
CA LYS A 298 -22.51 -2.95 -6.11
C LYS A 298 -23.07 -3.28 -7.49
N ALA A 299 -23.02 -2.34 -8.44
CA ALA A 299 -23.53 -2.52 -9.79
C ALA A 299 -22.61 -3.41 -10.64
N LEU A 300 -21.29 -3.31 -10.46
CA LEU A 300 -20.29 -4.18 -11.09
C LEU A 300 -20.43 -5.62 -10.57
N ASP A 301 -20.41 -5.81 -9.25
CA ASP A 301 -20.53 -7.13 -8.63
C ASP A 301 -21.84 -7.85 -9.02
N ALA A 302 -22.98 -7.15 -8.90
CA ALA A 302 -24.27 -7.70 -9.29
C ALA A 302 -24.38 -7.95 -10.81
N PHE A 303 -23.56 -7.30 -11.64
CA PHE A 303 -23.48 -7.54 -13.08
C PHE A 303 -22.65 -8.79 -13.40
N GLU A 304 -21.47 -8.92 -12.79
CA GLU A 304 -20.60 -10.10 -12.95
C GLU A 304 -21.33 -11.38 -12.55
N LYS A 305 -21.88 -11.41 -11.34
CA LYS A 305 -22.69 -12.52 -10.80
C LYS A 305 -23.91 -12.83 -11.67
N ARG A 306 -24.50 -11.84 -12.36
CA ARG A 306 -25.67 -12.01 -13.25
C ARG A 306 -25.32 -12.61 -14.61
N ILE A 307 -24.13 -12.32 -15.15
CA ILE A 307 -23.70 -12.82 -16.45
C ILE A 307 -22.98 -14.17 -16.34
N GLY A 308 -22.18 -14.38 -15.29
CA GLY A 308 -21.28 -15.54 -15.19
C GLY A 308 -20.16 -15.45 -16.22
N PHE A 309 -19.41 -14.34 -16.17
CA PHE A 309 -18.21 -14.16 -17.00
C PHE A 309 -17.17 -15.24 -16.71
N THR A 310 -16.45 -15.64 -17.76
CA THR A 310 -15.37 -16.64 -17.63
C THR A 310 -14.00 -15.99 -17.53
N TYR A 311 -13.82 -14.87 -18.24
CA TYR A 311 -12.68 -13.97 -18.09
C TYR A 311 -13.14 -12.51 -18.19
N GLY A 312 -12.30 -11.57 -17.77
CA GLY A 312 -12.41 -10.18 -18.16
C GLY A 312 -11.07 -9.45 -18.26
N ILE A 313 -11.15 -8.21 -18.75
CA ILE A 313 -10.07 -7.23 -18.71
C ILE A 313 -10.62 -5.93 -18.13
N ASN A 314 -9.90 -5.39 -17.15
CA ASN A 314 -10.17 -4.13 -16.48
C ASN A 314 -9.08 -3.14 -16.87
N TYR A 315 -9.30 -2.32 -17.88
CA TYR A 315 -8.30 -1.35 -18.35
C TYR A 315 -8.18 -0.19 -17.36
N HIS A 316 -7.00 -0.07 -16.76
CA HIS A 316 -6.55 1.07 -15.97
C HIS A 316 -5.39 1.76 -16.69
N SER A 317 -4.91 2.89 -16.16
CA SER A 317 -3.71 3.55 -16.70
C SER A 317 -3.02 4.34 -15.60
N ALA A 318 -1.69 4.40 -15.55
CA ALA A 318 -0.71 4.02 -16.55
C ALA A 318 0.59 3.57 -15.89
N ALA A 319 1.23 2.54 -16.46
CA ALA A 319 2.58 2.10 -16.10
C ALA A 319 3.19 1.08 -17.10
N GLU A 320 2.46 0.60 -18.12
CA GLU A 320 2.85 -0.50 -19.03
C GLU A 320 2.88 -1.89 -18.35
N LEU A 321 1.78 -2.27 -17.70
CA LEU A 321 1.70 -3.48 -16.89
C LEU A 321 0.61 -4.43 -17.39
N LEU A 322 0.75 -5.72 -17.07
CA LEU A 322 -0.32 -6.71 -17.27
C LEU A 322 -0.51 -7.58 -16.03
N LEU A 323 -1.30 -7.06 -15.09
CA LEU A 323 -1.49 -7.62 -13.76
C LEU A 323 -2.57 -8.70 -13.72
N TYR A 324 -2.48 -9.57 -12.71
CA TYR A 324 -3.46 -10.60 -12.35
C TYR A 324 -3.31 -10.92 -10.85
N GLY A 325 -4.41 -11.27 -10.17
CA GLY A 325 -4.40 -11.48 -8.72
C GLY A 325 -3.45 -12.58 -8.23
N VAL A 326 -3.10 -12.61 -6.94
CA VAL A 326 -3.69 -11.82 -5.83
C VAL A 326 -3.11 -10.40 -5.67
N GLY A 327 -3.91 -9.47 -5.14
CA GLY A 327 -3.42 -8.15 -4.72
C GLY A 327 -2.81 -8.13 -3.30
N TRP A 328 -3.35 -8.93 -2.39
CA TRP A 328 -3.20 -8.71 -0.93
C TRP A 328 -1.98 -9.34 -0.24
N GLN A 329 -1.10 -10.06 -0.96
CA GLN A 329 0.06 -10.71 -0.34
C GLN A 329 1.21 -10.93 -1.34
N VAL A 330 2.36 -10.29 -1.10
CA VAL A 330 3.53 -10.35 -2.00
C VAL A 330 4.08 -11.78 -2.17
N ALA A 331 4.73 -12.02 -3.30
CA ALA A 331 5.41 -13.27 -3.66
C ALA A 331 4.53 -14.53 -3.48
N THR A 332 3.25 -14.48 -3.87
CA THR A 332 2.28 -15.55 -3.65
C THR A 332 1.58 -16.00 -4.94
N ASP A 333 2.26 -16.87 -5.70
CA ASP A 333 1.71 -17.56 -6.87
C ASP A 333 0.44 -18.38 -6.50
N THR A 334 -0.62 -18.25 -7.30
CA THR A 334 -1.81 -19.11 -7.23
C THR A 334 -1.66 -20.34 -8.14
N PRO A 335 -2.48 -21.41 -7.98
CA PRO A 335 -2.51 -22.50 -8.95
C PRO A 335 -2.92 -22.06 -10.38
N ASP A 336 -3.69 -20.97 -10.51
CA ASP A 336 -4.17 -20.47 -11.80
C ASP A 336 -3.21 -19.50 -12.49
N ASP A 337 -2.06 -19.17 -11.87
CA ASP A 337 -0.92 -18.55 -12.53
C ASP A 337 -0.46 -19.31 -13.78
N VAL A 338 -0.65 -20.64 -13.79
CA VAL A 338 -0.40 -21.49 -14.97
C VAL A 338 -1.29 -21.10 -16.16
N ALA A 339 -2.47 -20.53 -15.92
CA ALA A 339 -3.35 -19.94 -16.93
C ALA A 339 -3.07 -18.44 -17.16
N TYR A 340 -2.86 -17.65 -16.10
CA TYR A 340 -2.57 -16.22 -16.21
C TYR A 340 -1.26 -15.95 -16.98
N LYS A 341 -0.14 -16.54 -16.55
CA LYS A 341 1.18 -16.43 -17.23
C LYS A 341 1.17 -16.99 -18.66
N ALA A 342 0.25 -17.92 -18.98
CA ALA A 342 0.06 -18.38 -20.37
C ALA A 342 -0.73 -17.39 -21.26
N LEU A 343 -1.65 -16.60 -20.68
CA LEU A 343 -2.41 -15.57 -21.39
C LEU A 343 -1.65 -14.25 -21.52
N ALA A 344 -1.08 -13.80 -20.40
CA ALA A 344 -0.41 -12.51 -20.27
C ALA A 344 1.04 -12.52 -20.79
N GLY A 345 1.67 -13.69 -20.87
CA GLY A 345 3.07 -13.82 -21.27
C GLY A 345 4.02 -13.91 -20.08
N THR A 346 5.31 -13.80 -20.37
CA THR A 346 6.40 -13.63 -19.39
C THR A 346 7.00 -12.24 -19.54
N PRO A 347 7.81 -11.74 -18.59
CA PRO A 347 8.48 -10.44 -18.71
C PRO A 347 9.26 -10.29 -20.04
N ASP A 348 10.03 -11.33 -20.44
CA ASP A 348 10.76 -11.36 -21.71
C ASP A 348 9.86 -11.46 -22.97
N HIS A 349 8.57 -11.80 -22.83
CA HIS A 349 7.68 -12.12 -23.95
C HIS A 349 6.20 -11.88 -23.58
N SER A 350 5.87 -10.61 -23.35
CA SER A 350 4.54 -10.16 -22.96
C SER A 350 3.49 -10.23 -24.08
N ALA A 351 2.25 -10.51 -23.71
CA ALA A 351 1.10 -10.57 -24.61
C ALA A 351 0.66 -9.20 -25.16
N VAL A 352 1.07 -8.10 -24.51
CA VAL A 352 0.95 -6.72 -24.97
C VAL A 352 2.36 -6.14 -25.13
N PRO A 353 2.84 -5.84 -26.35
CA PRO A 353 4.22 -5.39 -26.55
C PRO A 353 4.56 -4.11 -25.79
N GLY A 354 5.64 -4.15 -25.02
CA GLY A 354 6.08 -3.07 -24.14
C GLY A 354 5.68 -3.27 -22.67
N TYR A 355 4.60 -4.00 -22.38
CA TYR A 355 4.11 -4.16 -21.01
C TYR A 355 4.80 -5.32 -20.26
N HIS A 356 4.92 -5.26 -18.94
CA HIS A 356 5.43 -6.35 -18.09
C HIS A 356 4.30 -7.11 -17.34
N PRO A 357 4.14 -8.45 -17.53
CA PRO A 357 3.16 -9.26 -16.81
C PRO A 357 3.63 -9.81 -15.45
N GLN A 358 2.89 -9.54 -14.35
CA GLN A 358 3.20 -10.03 -13.00
C GLN A 358 1.94 -10.16 -12.11
N VAL A 359 2.10 -10.73 -10.91
CA VAL A 359 1.05 -10.80 -9.89
C VAL A 359 0.78 -9.39 -9.32
N SER A 360 -0.48 -9.01 -9.09
CA SER A 360 -0.90 -7.66 -8.66
C SER A 360 -0.18 -7.18 -7.39
N SER A 361 0.13 -8.09 -6.44
CA SER A 361 0.92 -7.78 -5.22
C SER A 361 2.35 -7.30 -5.48
N GLU A 362 3.00 -7.75 -6.57
CA GLU A 362 4.37 -7.32 -6.91
C GLU A 362 4.40 -5.89 -7.45
N LEU A 363 3.23 -5.30 -7.70
CA LEU A 363 3.09 -3.87 -7.93
C LEU A 363 3.04 -3.16 -6.57
N TYR A 364 2.06 -3.49 -5.74
CA TYR A 364 2.05 -3.27 -4.28
C TYR A 364 0.92 -4.11 -3.67
N THR A 365 1.03 -4.40 -2.37
CA THR A 365 -0.07 -4.96 -1.59
C THR A 365 -1.31 -4.11 -1.79
N THR A 366 -2.42 -4.73 -2.20
CA THR A 366 -3.72 -4.09 -2.46
C THR A 366 -4.84 -4.95 -1.89
N ASN A 367 -5.89 -4.31 -1.38
CA ASN A 367 -7.04 -5.04 -0.84
C ASN A 367 -8.38 -4.32 -1.13
N GLY A 368 -9.45 -5.10 -1.30
CA GLY A 368 -10.73 -4.62 -1.80
C GLY A 368 -10.75 -4.36 -3.32
N GLU A 369 -9.87 -5.02 -4.06
CA GLU A 369 -9.60 -4.87 -5.49
C GLU A 369 -10.56 -5.66 -6.39
N ALA A 370 -10.76 -5.18 -7.61
CA ALA A 370 -11.74 -5.73 -8.54
C ALA A 370 -11.34 -7.10 -9.13
N ASP A 371 -10.06 -7.33 -9.44
CA ASP A 371 -9.57 -8.59 -10.04
C ASP A 371 -9.51 -9.74 -9.02
N GLY A 372 -9.06 -9.47 -7.80
CA GLY A 372 -9.17 -10.40 -6.68
C GLY A 372 -10.62 -10.79 -6.36
N HIS A 373 -11.54 -9.82 -6.38
CA HIS A 373 -12.97 -10.11 -6.20
C HIS A 373 -13.59 -10.90 -7.38
N ALA A 374 -13.28 -10.51 -8.62
CA ALA A 374 -13.76 -11.19 -9.82
C ALA A 374 -13.34 -12.67 -9.82
N ALA A 375 -12.08 -12.95 -9.50
CA ALA A 375 -11.58 -14.32 -9.41
C ALA A 375 -12.23 -15.07 -8.24
N ASN A 376 -12.04 -14.57 -7.01
CA ASN A 376 -12.19 -15.39 -5.81
C ASN A 376 -13.59 -15.34 -5.19
N VAL A 377 -14.44 -14.39 -5.62
CA VAL A 377 -15.87 -14.34 -5.26
C VAL A 377 -16.78 -14.67 -6.45
N ASN A 378 -16.42 -14.21 -7.67
CA ASN A 378 -17.30 -14.32 -8.84
C ASN A 378 -16.91 -15.44 -9.83
N GLY A 379 -15.76 -16.12 -9.63
CA GLY A 379 -15.33 -17.26 -10.44
C GLY A 379 -14.82 -16.89 -11.84
N MET A 380 -14.39 -15.64 -12.01
CA MET A 380 -14.05 -14.99 -13.27
C MET A 380 -12.58 -14.56 -13.24
N GLY A 381 -11.72 -15.15 -14.08
CA GLY A 381 -10.34 -14.70 -14.16
C GLY A 381 -10.27 -13.28 -14.73
N MET A 382 -9.63 -12.33 -14.06
CA MET A 382 -9.49 -10.97 -14.57
C MET A 382 -8.03 -10.56 -14.69
N PHE A 383 -7.75 -9.72 -15.68
CA PHE A 383 -6.48 -9.04 -15.84
C PHE A 383 -6.70 -7.53 -15.70
N THR A 384 -5.73 -6.85 -15.11
CA THR A 384 -5.67 -5.40 -15.04
C THR A 384 -4.45 -4.92 -15.83
N PRO A 385 -4.62 -4.51 -17.11
CA PRO A 385 -3.57 -3.86 -17.85
C PRO A 385 -3.51 -2.39 -17.43
N GLU A 386 -2.36 -1.96 -16.91
CA GLU A 386 -2.05 -0.54 -16.75
C GLU A 386 -1.43 -0.05 -18.05
N MET A 387 -2.14 0.84 -18.74
CA MET A 387 -1.77 1.24 -20.10
C MET A 387 -0.46 2.07 -20.19
N SER A 388 0.00 2.36 -21.41
CA SER A 388 1.16 3.24 -21.62
C SER A 388 0.97 4.63 -20.99
N THR A 389 2.08 5.16 -20.48
CA THR A 389 2.15 6.51 -19.92
C THR A 389 2.10 7.55 -21.03
N CYS A 390 1.79 8.81 -20.71
CA CYS A 390 1.90 9.89 -21.69
C CYS A 390 3.28 9.95 -22.34
N GLN A 391 4.33 9.76 -21.53
CA GLN A 391 5.73 9.77 -21.91
C GLN A 391 6.02 8.66 -22.92
N THR A 392 5.76 7.39 -22.56
CA THR A 392 6.05 6.26 -23.46
C THR A 392 5.15 6.24 -24.68
N ALA A 393 3.92 6.76 -24.59
CA ALA A 393 3.03 6.96 -25.73
C ALA A 393 3.54 8.05 -26.70
N SER A 394 4.07 9.16 -26.17
CA SER A 394 4.62 10.26 -27.00
C SER A 394 5.91 9.84 -27.70
N ASP A 395 6.78 9.08 -27.04
CA ASP A 395 8.05 8.63 -27.61
C ASP A 395 7.91 7.56 -28.71
N VAL A 396 6.68 7.07 -28.98
CA VAL A 396 6.38 6.19 -30.13
C VAL A 396 6.62 6.89 -31.47
N ASP A 397 6.43 8.21 -31.56
CA ASP A 397 6.92 9.01 -32.69
C ASP A 397 7.51 10.36 -32.24
N PRO A 398 8.85 10.45 -32.08
CA PRO A 398 9.54 11.70 -31.72
C PRO A 398 9.42 12.85 -32.75
N ASN A 399 8.74 12.64 -33.88
CA ASN A 399 8.46 13.66 -34.90
C ASN A 399 7.01 14.18 -34.82
N ASP A 400 6.22 13.71 -33.86
CA ASP A 400 4.86 14.17 -33.64
C ASP A 400 4.82 15.58 -33.00
N ARG A 401 3.61 16.12 -32.83
CA ARG A 401 3.34 17.38 -32.13
C ARG A 401 3.34 17.20 -30.60
N TRP A 402 3.02 16.00 -30.13
CA TRP A 402 3.15 15.57 -28.73
C TRP A 402 4.60 15.16 -28.41
N ASN A 403 5.01 15.24 -27.14
CA ASN A 403 6.39 15.01 -26.72
C ASN A 403 6.46 14.68 -25.21
N ALA A 404 7.29 13.71 -24.80
CA ALA A 404 7.38 13.26 -23.41
C ALA A 404 7.89 14.33 -22.40
N ALA A 405 8.58 15.37 -22.87
CA ALA A 405 8.96 16.53 -22.06
C ALA A 405 7.82 17.54 -21.84
N ASP A 406 6.73 17.41 -22.59
CA ASP A 406 5.51 18.21 -22.49
C ASP A 406 4.32 17.36 -21.95
N CYS A 407 4.60 16.22 -21.32
CA CYS A 407 3.61 15.34 -20.69
C CYS A 407 3.40 15.70 -19.23
N GLN A 408 2.31 16.42 -18.93
CA GLN A 408 1.93 16.84 -17.56
C GLN A 408 1.86 15.67 -16.56
N SER A 409 1.55 14.47 -17.04
CA SER A 409 1.12 13.33 -16.22
C SER A 409 1.19 12.05 -17.05
N VAL A 410 1.69 10.93 -16.51
CA VAL A 410 1.56 9.58 -17.09
C VAL A 410 0.10 9.20 -17.37
N PHE A 411 -0.87 9.65 -16.56
CA PHE A 411 -2.31 9.49 -16.81
C PHE A 411 -2.90 10.50 -17.82
N ASN A 412 -2.15 11.54 -18.21
CA ASN A 412 -2.53 12.52 -19.22
C ASN A 412 -2.09 12.08 -20.62
N PHE A 413 -2.45 10.84 -20.98
CA PHE A 413 -2.22 10.25 -22.30
C PHE A 413 -2.59 11.26 -23.43
N PRO A 414 -1.77 11.41 -24.49
CA PRO A 414 -2.02 12.33 -25.61
C PRO A 414 -3.41 12.20 -26.26
N ASP A 415 -4.10 13.33 -26.44
CA ASP A 415 -5.38 13.41 -27.17
C ASP A 415 -5.14 13.42 -28.69
N ASP A 416 -4.58 12.31 -29.19
CA ASP A 416 -4.08 12.16 -30.55
C ASP A 416 -4.57 10.84 -31.17
N GLU A 417 -5.24 10.92 -32.32
CA GLU A 417 -5.86 9.75 -32.97
C GLU A 417 -4.82 8.67 -33.36
N LYS A 418 -3.58 9.05 -33.69
CA LYS A 418 -2.51 8.15 -34.10
C LYS A 418 -1.84 7.49 -32.90
N LEU A 419 -1.58 8.22 -31.81
CA LEU A 419 -1.00 7.65 -30.59
C LEU A 419 -2.02 6.73 -29.87
N ILE A 420 -3.27 7.17 -29.74
CA ILE A 420 -4.39 6.34 -29.22
C ILE A 420 -4.62 5.12 -30.14
N GLY A 421 -4.53 5.29 -31.46
CA GLY A 421 -4.64 4.20 -32.44
C GLY A 421 -3.51 3.18 -32.36
N SER A 422 -2.27 3.62 -32.08
CA SER A 422 -1.10 2.76 -31.87
C SER A 422 -1.26 1.93 -30.60
N GLU A 423 -1.65 2.58 -29.50
CA GLU A 423 -1.85 1.95 -28.19
C GLU A 423 -2.99 0.92 -28.21
N PHE A 424 -4.07 1.24 -28.92
CA PHE A 424 -5.14 0.30 -29.23
C PHE A 424 -4.61 -0.93 -29.98
N ALA A 425 -3.76 -0.73 -30.99
CA ALA A 425 -3.20 -1.83 -31.79
C ALA A 425 -2.28 -2.77 -30.98
N LYS A 426 -1.53 -2.27 -29.99
CA LYS A 426 -0.74 -3.11 -29.05
C LYS A 426 -1.64 -4.10 -28.30
N ASN A 427 -2.82 -3.65 -27.87
CA ASN A 427 -3.71 -4.38 -26.96
C ASN A 427 -4.64 -5.40 -27.65
N VAL A 428 -5.03 -5.17 -28.90
CA VAL A 428 -5.96 -6.05 -29.64
C VAL A 428 -5.56 -7.54 -29.66
N PRO A 429 -4.28 -7.93 -29.88
CA PRO A 429 -3.88 -9.34 -29.87
C PRO A 429 -4.20 -10.05 -28.55
N PHE A 430 -3.96 -9.40 -27.40
CA PHE A 430 -4.28 -9.91 -26.07
C PHE A 430 -5.79 -9.93 -25.82
N ALA A 431 -6.50 -8.83 -26.13
CA ALA A 431 -7.94 -8.74 -25.95
C ALA A 431 -8.70 -9.86 -26.70
N LEU A 432 -8.33 -10.13 -27.96
CA LEU A 432 -8.88 -11.23 -28.76
C LEU A 432 -8.55 -12.60 -28.17
N SER A 433 -7.35 -12.76 -27.60
CA SER A 433 -6.87 -13.99 -26.97
C SER A 433 -7.64 -14.35 -25.69
N VAL A 434 -8.00 -13.37 -24.86
CA VAL A 434 -8.91 -13.56 -23.72
C VAL A 434 -10.32 -13.99 -24.19
N ALA A 435 -10.88 -13.34 -25.21
CA ALA A 435 -12.20 -13.73 -25.77
C ALA A 435 -12.22 -15.09 -26.47
N GLU A 436 -11.10 -15.57 -27.03
CA GLU A 436 -11.02 -16.95 -27.54
C GLU A 436 -10.91 -17.98 -26.41
N SER A 437 -10.46 -17.55 -25.23
CA SER A 437 -10.22 -18.42 -24.08
C SER A 437 -11.48 -18.72 -23.28
N VAL A 438 -12.50 -17.85 -23.23
CA VAL A 438 -13.73 -18.12 -22.46
C VAL A 438 -14.47 -19.41 -22.88
N ALA A 439 -14.31 -19.86 -24.13
CA ALA A 439 -14.88 -21.13 -24.59
C ALA A 439 -14.17 -22.38 -24.03
N ARG A 440 -12.93 -22.23 -23.54
CA ARG A 440 -12.06 -23.27 -22.96
C ARG A 440 -11.07 -22.61 -21.98
N PRO A 441 -11.52 -22.09 -20.84
CA PRO A 441 -10.71 -21.23 -19.99
C PRO A 441 -9.57 -21.98 -19.32
N ASP A 442 -9.74 -23.29 -19.11
CA ASP A 442 -8.66 -24.17 -18.71
C ASP A 442 -7.48 -24.10 -19.70
N ARG A 443 -7.76 -24.04 -21.00
CA ARG A 443 -6.77 -24.14 -22.08
C ARG A 443 -6.78 -22.88 -22.94
N PRO A 444 -6.27 -21.75 -22.42
CA PRO A 444 -6.34 -20.46 -23.07
C PRO A 444 -5.61 -20.42 -24.42
N LYS A 445 -5.92 -19.37 -25.18
CA LYS A 445 -5.22 -18.99 -26.40
C LYS A 445 -4.30 -17.83 -26.11
N SER A 446 -3.00 -18.07 -26.15
CA SER A 446 -1.97 -17.04 -26.01
C SER A 446 -1.72 -16.34 -27.34
N SER A 447 -1.58 -15.00 -27.33
CA SER A 447 -1.06 -14.24 -28.48
C SER A 447 0.43 -14.50 -28.73
N VAL A 448 1.19 -14.78 -27.67
CA VAL A 448 2.63 -15.08 -27.67
C VAL A 448 2.95 -16.58 -27.77
N GLY A 449 1.94 -17.42 -28.04
CA GLY A 449 2.12 -18.85 -28.31
C GLY A 449 2.43 -19.74 -27.09
N LEU A 450 2.41 -19.19 -25.88
CA LEU A 450 2.52 -19.96 -24.63
C LEU A 450 1.31 -20.89 -24.42
N SER A 451 1.46 -21.88 -23.55
CA SER A 451 0.41 -22.86 -23.25
C SER A 451 0.38 -23.26 -21.78
N ALA A 452 -0.77 -23.09 -21.14
CA ALA A 452 -1.01 -23.52 -19.76
C ALA A 452 -0.85 -25.05 -19.62
N ALA A 453 0.14 -25.50 -18.84
CA ALA A 453 0.52 -26.90 -18.71
C ALA A 453 -0.60 -27.77 -18.11
N ASP A 454 -0.62 -29.08 -18.38
CA ASP A 454 -1.57 -29.99 -17.68
C ASP A 454 -1.15 -30.27 -16.22
N PHE A 455 0.16 -30.22 -15.91
CA PHE A 455 0.78 -30.43 -14.61
C PHE A 455 2.03 -29.53 -14.45
N THR A 456 2.21 -28.92 -13.27
CA THR A 456 3.41 -28.16 -12.87
C THR A 456 3.90 -28.67 -11.51
N PRO A 457 4.91 -29.55 -11.45
CA PRO A 457 5.48 -30.06 -10.19
C PRO A 457 6.20 -28.99 -9.38
N ALA A 458 6.19 -29.11 -8.05
CA ALA A 458 7.15 -28.42 -7.17
C ALA A 458 8.34 -29.36 -6.86
N PRO A 459 9.56 -29.09 -7.37
CA PRO A 459 10.65 -30.06 -7.30
C PRO A 459 11.77 -29.69 -6.29
N PHE A 460 11.88 -30.46 -5.20
CA PHE A 460 13.03 -30.39 -4.28
C PHE A 460 14.09 -31.46 -4.53
N THR A 461 15.27 -31.26 -3.95
CA THR A 461 16.45 -32.14 -4.06
C THR A 461 16.70 -33.02 -2.83
N THR A 462 16.17 -32.64 -1.66
CA THR A 462 16.46 -33.28 -0.37
C THR A 462 15.17 -33.56 0.40
N SER A 463 15.12 -34.70 1.10
CA SER A 463 14.00 -35.13 1.94
C SER A 463 14.48 -35.59 3.32
N TYR A 464 13.85 -35.18 4.42
CA TYR A 464 14.15 -35.74 5.76
C TYR A 464 13.20 -36.87 6.21
N ALA A 465 12.41 -37.43 5.28
CA ALA A 465 11.40 -38.45 5.55
C ALA A 465 11.97 -39.72 6.20
N ARG A 466 11.41 -40.12 7.35
CA ARG A 466 11.85 -41.31 8.09
C ARG A 466 10.66 -42.18 8.52
N GLY A 467 10.17 -43.01 7.59
CA GLY A 467 9.08 -43.97 7.83
C GLY A 467 7.68 -43.36 7.87
N THR A 468 7.56 -42.06 8.13
CA THR A 468 6.36 -41.23 7.97
C THR A 468 5.94 -41.08 6.49
N GLY A 469 6.94 -41.01 5.59
CA GLY A 469 6.75 -40.71 4.18
C GLY A 469 7.18 -39.28 3.83
N GLN A 470 7.18 -38.97 2.54
CA GLN A 470 7.49 -37.64 1.99
C GLN A 470 6.28 -37.15 1.19
N GLU A 471 5.71 -36.01 1.53
CA GLU A 471 4.69 -35.34 0.71
C GLU A 471 5.35 -34.76 -0.55
N VAL A 472 4.66 -34.80 -1.69
CA VAL A 472 5.03 -34.06 -2.91
C VAL A 472 3.80 -33.37 -3.48
N SER A 473 3.96 -32.13 -3.93
CA SER A 473 2.91 -31.30 -4.52
C SER A 473 3.07 -31.14 -6.04
N VAL A 474 1.95 -30.81 -6.69
CA VAL A 474 1.87 -30.49 -8.11
C VAL A 474 0.63 -29.65 -8.38
N VAL A 475 0.78 -28.52 -9.08
CA VAL A 475 -0.36 -27.78 -9.61
C VAL A 475 -0.90 -28.52 -10.83
N VAL A 476 -2.20 -28.82 -10.84
CA VAL A 476 -2.85 -29.62 -11.90
C VAL A 476 -4.15 -28.96 -12.32
N ARG A 477 -4.36 -28.88 -13.64
CA ARG A 477 -5.63 -28.46 -14.24
C ARG A 477 -6.79 -29.28 -13.65
N LYS A 478 -7.82 -28.61 -13.11
CA LYS A 478 -9.02 -29.23 -12.51
C LYS A 478 -9.63 -30.30 -13.42
N ALA A 479 -9.76 -30.00 -14.72
CA ALA A 479 -10.35 -30.87 -15.74
C ALA A 479 -9.61 -32.20 -16.03
N ILE A 480 -8.40 -32.42 -15.50
CA ILE A 480 -7.69 -33.71 -15.61
C ILE A 480 -8.28 -34.72 -14.63
N ARG A 481 -8.61 -35.91 -15.15
CA ARG A 481 -9.16 -37.06 -14.41
C ARG A 481 -8.05 -38.04 -14.05
N HIS A 482 -8.34 -38.93 -13.10
CA HIS A 482 -7.41 -40.00 -12.67
C HIS A 482 -6.01 -39.46 -12.35
N LYS A 483 -5.97 -38.36 -11.59
CA LYS A 483 -4.73 -37.70 -11.15
C LYS A 483 -3.96 -38.64 -10.20
N GLU A 484 -2.76 -39.04 -10.59
CA GLU A 484 -1.94 -40.02 -9.87
C GLU A 484 -0.48 -39.57 -9.75
N LEU A 485 0.06 -39.62 -8.55
CA LEU A 485 1.49 -39.61 -8.28
C LEU A 485 2.10 -40.95 -8.74
N LYS A 486 3.24 -40.89 -9.42
CA LYS A 486 4.10 -42.02 -9.78
C LYS A 486 5.50 -41.80 -9.19
N TYR A 487 6.11 -42.86 -8.67
CA TYR A 487 7.48 -42.77 -8.14
C TYR A 487 8.27 -44.07 -8.25
N ARG A 488 9.60 -43.95 -8.26
CA ARG A 488 10.56 -45.07 -8.12
C ARG A 488 11.55 -44.77 -7.00
N VAL A 489 11.95 -45.79 -6.25
CA VAL A 489 13.05 -45.71 -5.28
C VAL A 489 14.24 -46.47 -5.87
N ASN A 490 15.40 -45.82 -5.97
CA ASN A 490 16.65 -46.37 -6.53
C ASN A 490 16.49 -47.09 -7.89
N GLY A 491 15.67 -46.52 -8.80
CA GLY A 491 15.39 -47.11 -10.11
C GLY A 491 14.54 -48.38 -10.09
N GLY A 492 14.00 -48.77 -8.93
CA GLY A 492 13.16 -49.97 -8.77
C GLY A 492 11.76 -49.86 -9.39
N ARG A 493 10.87 -50.81 -9.08
CA ARG A 493 9.51 -50.86 -9.61
C ARG A 493 8.75 -49.54 -9.37
N THR A 494 8.16 -48.99 -10.43
CA THR A 494 7.21 -47.88 -10.36
C THR A 494 6.05 -48.20 -9.42
N ARG A 495 5.80 -47.28 -8.50
CA ARG A 495 4.70 -47.25 -7.55
C ARG A 495 3.79 -46.08 -7.86
N ASP A 496 2.54 -46.17 -7.42
CA ASP A 496 1.49 -45.18 -7.69
C ASP A 496 0.67 -44.83 -6.44
N ARG A 497 0.11 -43.62 -6.41
CA ARG A 497 -0.85 -43.13 -5.42
C ARG A 497 -1.86 -42.22 -6.11
N ALA A 498 -3.12 -42.26 -5.70
CA ALA A 498 -4.08 -41.22 -6.07
C ALA A 498 -3.66 -39.88 -5.44
N LEU A 499 -3.74 -38.80 -6.21
CA LEU A 499 -3.56 -37.44 -5.73
C LEU A 499 -4.81 -36.95 -4.97
N LYS A 500 -4.60 -36.12 -3.96
CA LYS A 500 -5.66 -35.35 -3.27
C LYS A 500 -5.47 -33.87 -3.60
N ALA A 501 -6.55 -33.09 -3.75
CA ALA A 501 -6.42 -31.64 -3.77
C ALA A 501 -5.93 -31.16 -2.39
N TRP A 502 -4.98 -30.23 -2.36
CA TRP A 502 -4.66 -29.45 -1.16
C TRP A 502 -5.84 -28.53 -0.82
N LYS A 503 -5.86 -27.97 0.39
CA LYS A 503 -7.00 -27.21 0.92
C LYS A 503 -6.67 -25.82 1.42
N GLY A 504 -5.53 -25.30 1.01
CA GLY A 504 -4.94 -24.14 1.64
C GLY A 504 -4.23 -24.54 2.92
N GLY A 505 -3.43 -23.61 3.42
CA GLY A 505 -2.91 -23.65 4.78
C GLY A 505 -3.81 -22.85 5.72
N GLU A 506 -3.23 -22.38 6.81
CA GLU A 506 -3.94 -21.63 7.85
C GLU A 506 -4.04 -20.13 7.52
N THR A 507 -3.17 -19.61 6.64
CA THR A 507 -3.11 -18.20 6.22
C THR A 507 -3.46 -17.97 4.74
N TYR A 508 -3.02 -18.86 3.83
CA TYR A 508 -3.17 -18.66 2.39
C TYR A 508 -3.33 -19.96 1.56
N GLY A 509 -3.89 -19.79 0.35
CA GLY A 509 -4.12 -20.83 -0.65
C GLY A 509 -5.45 -21.57 -0.49
N GLY A 510 -5.70 -22.52 -1.40
CA GLY A 510 -6.87 -23.43 -1.33
C GLY A 510 -8.16 -22.88 -1.92
N ASP A 511 -8.49 -21.62 -1.65
CA ASP A 511 -9.71 -20.97 -2.14
C ASP A 511 -9.51 -20.14 -3.42
N ASP A 512 -8.32 -19.55 -3.63
CA ASP A 512 -7.98 -18.70 -4.79
C ASP A 512 -7.70 -19.51 -6.09
N ASN A 513 -8.58 -20.46 -6.38
CA ASN A 513 -8.43 -21.49 -7.43
C ASN A 513 -9.59 -21.42 -8.44
N LEU A 514 -9.32 -21.10 -9.71
CA LEU A 514 -10.31 -21.07 -10.79
C LEU A 514 -10.33 -22.37 -11.62
N PHE A 515 -9.32 -22.61 -12.46
CA PHE A 515 -9.23 -23.71 -13.43
C PHE A 515 -8.15 -24.75 -13.05
N TYR A 516 -7.34 -24.46 -12.04
CA TYR A 516 -6.28 -25.31 -11.49
C TYR A 516 -6.48 -25.51 -9.97
N ASP A 517 -5.91 -26.58 -9.40
CA ASP A 517 -5.63 -26.65 -7.96
C ASP A 517 -4.22 -27.17 -7.75
N GLU A 518 -3.65 -26.96 -6.57
CA GLU A 518 -2.57 -27.81 -6.08
C GLU A 518 -3.11 -29.18 -5.63
N TYR A 519 -2.37 -30.24 -5.96
CA TYR A 519 -2.62 -31.60 -5.51
C TYR A 519 -1.38 -32.20 -4.85
N ARG A 520 -1.59 -32.91 -3.74
CA ARG A 520 -0.53 -33.59 -2.97
C ARG A 520 -0.73 -35.10 -2.85
N ALA A 521 0.36 -35.83 -2.67
CA ALA A 521 0.36 -37.22 -2.23
C ALA A 521 1.69 -37.65 -1.57
N THR A 522 1.60 -38.60 -0.65
CA THR A 522 2.76 -39.09 0.11
C THR A 522 3.48 -40.27 -0.57
N VAL A 523 4.75 -40.06 -0.92
CA VAL A 523 5.72 -41.12 -1.21
C VAL A 523 5.97 -41.94 0.06
N ARG A 524 5.98 -43.28 -0.07
CA ARG A 524 6.21 -44.22 1.05
C ARG A 524 7.31 -45.24 0.79
N ASP A 525 7.86 -45.77 1.88
CA ASP A 525 8.85 -46.83 2.01
C ASP A 525 10.30 -46.49 1.61
N GLY A 526 10.62 -45.21 1.43
CA GLY A 526 11.99 -44.72 1.28
C GLY A 526 12.77 -44.72 2.61
N ARG A 527 14.10 -44.76 2.49
CA ARG A 527 15.07 -44.84 3.60
C ARG A 527 16.21 -43.81 3.39
N PRO A 528 16.91 -43.38 4.45
CA PRO A 528 18.10 -42.56 4.30
C PRO A 528 19.12 -43.16 3.33
N GLY A 529 19.60 -42.35 2.40
CA GLY A 529 20.47 -42.74 1.28
C GLY A 529 19.73 -43.08 -0.03
N ASP A 530 18.40 -43.31 0.01
CA ASP A 530 17.64 -43.61 -1.20
C ASP A 530 17.46 -42.36 -2.09
N LYS A 531 17.54 -42.56 -3.40
CA LYS A 531 17.11 -41.59 -4.41
C LYS A 531 15.71 -41.92 -4.89
N VAL A 532 14.81 -40.93 -4.89
CA VAL A 532 13.41 -41.09 -5.30
C VAL A 532 13.14 -40.26 -6.55
N GLU A 533 12.84 -40.95 -7.65
CA GLU A 533 12.32 -40.34 -8.88
C GLU A 533 10.80 -40.15 -8.73
N VAL A 534 10.29 -38.94 -9.04
CA VAL A 534 8.87 -38.56 -8.92
C VAL A 534 8.37 -37.93 -10.21
N TRP A 535 7.15 -38.31 -10.61
CA TRP A 535 6.38 -37.65 -11.67
C TRP A 535 4.87 -37.86 -11.44
N PHE A 536 4.04 -37.16 -12.18
CA PHE A 536 2.58 -37.20 -12.05
C PHE A 536 1.94 -37.54 -13.39
N THR A 537 0.82 -38.25 -13.35
CA THR A 537 0.08 -38.69 -14.54
C THR A 537 -1.41 -38.48 -14.38
N GLY A 538 -2.13 -38.36 -15.50
CA GLY A 538 -3.59 -38.35 -15.51
C GLY A 538 -4.17 -38.51 -16.91
N GLU A 539 -5.47 -38.29 -17.02
CA GLU A 539 -6.23 -38.48 -18.25
C GLU A 539 -7.07 -37.24 -18.56
N THR A 540 -6.95 -36.73 -19.78
CA THR A 540 -7.79 -35.63 -20.27
C THR A 540 -9.25 -36.11 -20.44
N GLY A 541 -10.21 -35.18 -20.43
CA GLY A 541 -11.63 -35.50 -20.69
C GLY A 541 -11.94 -36.16 -22.05
N ALA A 542 -10.94 -36.32 -22.93
CA ALA A 542 -11.03 -37.03 -24.21
C ALA A 542 -10.29 -38.39 -24.22
N GLY A 543 -9.91 -38.92 -23.05
CA GLY A 543 -9.23 -40.23 -22.91
C GLY A 543 -7.73 -40.24 -23.20
N LYS A 544 -7.14 -39.12 -23.65
CA LYS A 544 -5.68 -39.02 -23.84
C LYS A 544 -4.99 -38.96 -22.47
N LYS A 545 -4.07 -39.89 -22.22
CA LYS A 545 -3.15 -39.87 -21.07
C LYS A 545 -2.08 -38.78 -21.20
N VAL A 546 -1.71 -38.20 -20.07
CA VAL A 546 -0.78 -37.08 -19.93
C VAL A 546 0.11 -37.27 -18.70
N SER A 547 1.28 -36.63 -18.70
CA SER A 547 2.32 -36.75 -17.68
C SER A 547 3.00 -35.41 -17.44
N SER A 548 3.50 -35.17 -16.22
CA SER A 548 4.42 -34.09 -15.90
C SER A 548 5.85 -34.42 -16.36
N SER A 549 6.76 -33.44 -16.20
CA SER A 549 8.19 -33.67 -16.05
C SER A 549 8.50 -34.57 -14.83
N HIS A 550 9.69 -35.17 -14.82
CA HIS A 550 10.20 -35.95 -13.70
C HIS A 550 11.18 -35.09 -12.88
N PHE A 551 11.19 -35.26 -11.55
CA PHE A 551 12.26 -34.74 -10.68
C PHE A 551 12.81 -35.87 -9.78
N THR A 552 13.86 -35.59 -9.02
CA THR A 552 14.48 -36.58 -8.12
C THR A 552 15.08 -35.92 -6.88
N TYR A 553 14.73 -36.44 -5.70
CA TYR A 553 15.35 -36.06 -4.43
C TYR A 553 16.10 -37.23 -3.79
N THR A 554 16.97 -36.91 -2.82
CA THR A 554 17.65 -37.89 -1.96
C THR A 554 17.13 -37.80 -0.53
N ILE A 555 16.87 -38.93 0.12
CA ILE A 555 16.44 -38.96 1.52
C ILE A 555 17.68 -38.87 2.43
N ALA A 556 17.77 -37.79 3.20
CA ALA A 556 18.83 -37.49 4.15
C ALA A 556 18.64 -38.21 5.50
N GLN A 557 19.70 -38.30 6.30
CA GLN A 557 19.69 -39.02 7.57
C GLN A 557 19.16 -38.18 8.74
N ARG A 558 17.84 -38.25 8.99
CA ARG A 558 17.23 -37.66 10.19
C ARG A 558 17.43 -38.53 11.44
N ASN A 559 18.32 -38.15 12.34
CA ASN A 559 18.73 -38.97 13.51
C ASN A 559 17.77 -38.91 14.72
N ARG A 560 16.47 -39.20 14.50
CA ARG A 560 15.38 -38.96 15.48
C ARG A 560 15.31 -37.51 15.98
N ALA A 561 15.76 -36.58 15.14
CA ALA A 561 15.65 -35.15 15.40
C ALA A 561 14.20 -34.68 15.29
N ASP A 562 13.75 -33.87 16.24
CA ASP A 562 12.40 -33.34 16.36
C ASP A 562 12.35 -31.85 15.93
N THR A 563 13.47 -31.12 16.10
CA THR A 563 13.68 -29.73 15.68
C THR A 563 14.74 -29.62 14.55
N LEU A 564 14.60 -28.62 13.68
CA LEU A 564 15.64 -28.20 12.72
C LEU A 564 16.25 -26.86 13.16
N VAL A 565 17.56 -26.68 12.99
CA VAL A 565 18.25 -25.39 13.14
C VAL A 565 18.66 -24.92 11.74
N VAL A 566 18.01 -23.89 11.20
CA VAL A 566 18.35 -23.27 9.92
C VAL A 566 19.35 -22.14 10.19
N ALA A 567 20.56 -22.28 9.65
CA ALA A 567 21.68 -21.38 9.86
C ALA A 567 21.92 -20.52 8.61
N GLU A 568 21.67 -19.22 8.72
CA GLU A 568 21.76 -18.26 7.62
C GLU A 568 22.66 -17.07 8.00
N GLU A 569 23.90 -17.36 8.41
CA GLU A 569 24.90 -16.34 8.77
C GLU A 569 25.41 -15.53 7.55
N GLY A 570 24.92 -15.79 6.33
CA GLY A 570 25.46 -15.27 5.06
C GLY A 570 26.77 -15.95 4.62
N ALA A 571 27.31 -16.82 5.47
CA ALA A 571 28.49 -17.66 5.24
C ALA A 571 28.29 -19.02 5.93
N ALA A 572 29.28 -19.92 5.83
CA ALA A 572 29.23 -21.21 6.51
C ALA A 572 29.08 -21.04 8.04
N ALA A 573 28.16 -21.81 8.63
CA ALA A 573 27.65 -21.61 9.98
C ALA A 573 28.73 -21.73 11.07
N THR A 574 28.87 -20.68 11.89
CA THR A 574 29.79 -20.64 13.03
C THR A 574 29.09 -20.83 14.37
N GLN A 575 27.83 -20.40 14.52
CA GLN A 575 27.10 -20.40 15.79
C GLN A 575 26.12 -21.56 15.97
N ALA A 576 25.83 -22.37 14.95
CA ALA A 576 24.76 -23.38 14.98
C ALA A 576 24.83 -24.35 16.17
N GLN A 577 26.05 -24.72 16.60
CA GLN A 577 26.26 -25.59 17.76
C GLN A 577 25.71 -24.98 19.07
N THR A 578 25.74 -23.66 19.22
CA THR A 578 25.16 -22.91 20.36
C THR A 578 23.65 -23.17 20.49
N TYR A 579 22.93 -23.17 19.37
CA TYR A 579 21.49 -23.45 19.28
C TYR A 579 21.22 -24.94 19.50
N VAL A 580 22.00 -25.82 18.87
CA VAL A 580 21.91 -27.29 19.03
C VAL A 580 22.07 -27.71 20.50
N ASP A 581 23.04 -27.16 21.23
CA ASP A 581 23.24 -27.51 22.64
C ASP A 581 22.19 -26.89 23.57
N ALA A 582 21.65 -25.70 23.27
CA ALA A 582 20.51 -25.12 24.01
C ALA A 582 19.24 -25.97 23.86
N LEU A 583 18.90 -26.38 22.63
CA LEU A 583 17.79 -27.29 22.33
C LEU A 583 17.97 -28.65 23.04
N LYS A 584 19.16 -29.23 22.95
CA LYS A 584 19.53 -30.50 23.61
C LYS A 584 19.47 -30.42 25.13
N ALA A 585 19.81 -29.27 25.72
CA ALA A 585 19.68 -29.04 27.17
C ALA A 585 18.22 -28.96 27.65
N ASN A 586 17.27 -28.74 26.72
CA ASN A 586 15.82 -28.84 26.89
C ASN A 586 15.24 -30.15 26.31
N GLY A 587 16.07 -31.17 26.04
CA GLY A 587 15.62 -32.52 25.64
C GLY A 587 15.26 -32.70 24.15
N ARG A 588 15.21 -31.61 23.38
CA ARG A 588 15.08 -31.65 21.91
C ARG A 588 16.31 -32.27 21.26
N LYS A 589 16.18 -32.68 20.00
CA LYS A 589 17.23 -33.23 19.15
C LYS A 589 17.22 -32.46 17.84
N ALA A 590 18.24 -31.65 17.64
CA ALA A 590 18.39 -30.83 16.45
C ALA A 590 19.15 -31.55 15.32
N VAL A 591 18.90 -31.12 14.09
CA VAL A 591 19.83 -31.22 12.94
C VAL A 591 20.07 -29.79 12.44
N VAL A 592 21.27 -29.49 11.94
CA VAL A 592 21.60 -28.18 11.35
C VAL A 592 21.38 -28.23 9.84
N TRP A 593 20.76 -27.19 9.30
CA TRP A 593 20.70 -26.86 7.89
C TRP A 593 21.47 -25.57 7.63
N ASP A 594 22.69 -25.67 7.14
CA ASP A 594 23.50 -24.54 6.70
C ASP A 594 23.01 -24.07 5.32
N VAL A 595 22.47 -22.84 5.26
CA VAL A 595 21.88 -22.26 4.03
C VAL A 595 22.97 -21.89 3.01
N ALA A 596 24.13 -21.43 3.47
CA ALA A 596 25.25 -21.03 2.60
C ALA A 596 25.84 -22.21 1.78
N SER A 597 25.66 -23.45 2.25
CA SER A 597 26.13 -24.67 1.60
C SER A 597 25.03 -25.54 0.97
N GLN A 598 23.76 -25.37 1.37
CA GLN A 598 22.64 -26.21 0.89
C GLN A 598 21.49 -25.44 0.22
N GLY A 599 21.49 -24.10 0.25
CA GLY A 599 20.38 -23.26 -0.19
C GLY A 599 19.24 -23.18 0.83
N ALA A 600 18.12 -22.57 0.44
CA ALA A 600 16.93 -22.50 1.27
C ALA A 600 16.35 -23.92 1.53
N PRO A 601 15.87 -24.21 2.75
CA PRO A 601 15.28 -25.50 3.09
C PRO A 601 13.81 -25.60 2.61
N ASP A 602 13.55 -26.34 1.51
CA ASP A 602 12.20 -26.54 0.96
C ASP A 602 11.16 -26.95 2.03
N ALA A 603 10.00 -26.30 2.02
CA ALA A 603 8.96 -26.47 3.03
C ALA A 603 8.43 -27.91 3.13
N LEU A 604 8.26 -28.61 2.00
CA LEU A 604 7.76 -29.99 1.98
C LEU A 604 8.89 -31.01 2.13
N GLY A 605 10.01 -30.84 1.42
CA GLY A 605 11.17 -31.73 1.47
C GLY A 605 11.91 -31.70 2.81
N VAL A 606 12.08 -30.51 3.38
CA VAL A 606 12.92 -30.26 4.56
C VAL A 606 12.10 -29.87 5.78
N LEU A 607 11.36 -28.76 5.76
CA LEU A 607 10.82 -28.15 6.99
C LEU A 607 9.68 -28.96 7.63
N SER A 608 8.67 -29.36 6.86
CA SER A 608 7.47 -30.11 7.32
C SER A 608 7.75 -31.44 8.02
N HIS A 609 8.99 -31.92 8.01
CA HIS A 609 9.41 -33.07 8.81
C HIS A 609 9.50 -32.73 10.29
N PHE A 610 9.78 -31.49 10.66
CA PHE A 610 10.06 -31.04 12.02
C PHE A 610 8.86 -30.27 12.59
N GLY A 611 8.53 -30.50 13.85
CA GLY A 611 7.45 -29.77 14.52
C GLY A 611 7.86 -28.38 15.01
N THR A 612 9.16 -28.09 15.00
CA THR A 612 9.72 -26.77 15.31
C THR A 612 10.94 -26.51 14.46
N VAL A 613 11.05 -25.30 13.94
CA VAL A 613 12.25 -24.78 13.26
C VAL A 613 12.84 -23.67 14.11
N VAL A 614 14.17 -23.60 14.19
CA VAL A 614 14.90 -22.47 14.76
C VAL A 614 15.73 -21.87 13.64
N HIS A 615 15.32 -20.72 13.12
CA HIS A 615 16.09 -19.96 12.14
C HIS A 615 16.97 -18.95 12.87
N TYR A 616 18.23 -18.86 12.50
CA TYR A 616 19.10 -17.81 13.03
C TYR A 616 20.05 -17.26 11.96
N THR A 617 20.27 -15.95 12.03
CA THR A 617 21.05 -15.19 11.04
C THR A 617 22.30 -14.53 11.62
N GLY A 618 22.41 -14.46 12.95
CA GLY A 618 23.50 -13.78 13.66
C GLY A 618 23.55 -12.29 13.32
N ALA A 619 24.62 -11.87 12.63
CA ALA A 619 24.83 -10.50 12.17
C ALA A 619 24.10 -10.16 10.85
N SER A 620 23.64 -11.17 10.11
CA SER A 620 23.09 -11.04 8.76
C SER A 620 21.58 -10.82 8.76
N ALA A 621 21.05 -10.20 7.71
CA ALA A 621 19.60 -10.13 7.48
C ALA A 621 19.10 -11.46 6.89
N PRO A 622 17.82 -11.86 7.14
CA PRO A 622 17.20 -13.03 6.51
C PRO A 622 17.27 -13.01 4.97
N GLY A 623 17.39 -14.19 4.36
CA GLY A 623 17.26 -14.34 2.91
C GLY A 623 15.80 -14.53 2.48
N ASN A 624 15.33 -13.76 1.49
CA ASN A 624 13.97 -13.91 0.96
C ASN A 624 13.61 -15.37 0.55
N PRO A 625 14.47 -16.13 -0.17
CA PRO A 625 14.18 -17.55 -0.44
C PRO A 625 13.99 -18.40 0.83
N THR A 626 14.72 -18.11 1.90
CA THR A 626 14.56 -18.81 3.19
C THR A 626 13.28 -18.38 3.90
N GLN A 627 12.93 -17.09 3.88
CA GLN A 627 11.66 -16.60 4.43
C GLN A 627 10.43 -17.15 3.68
N LEU A 628 10.46 -17.30 2.36
CA LEU A 628 9.34 -17.87 1.60
C LEU A 628 9.06 -19.34 1.99
N GLU A 629 10.11 -20.14 2.19
CA GLU A 629 9.97 -21.52 2.67
C GLU A 629 9.51 -21.57 4.14
N LEU A 630 10.02 -20.67 5.00
CA LEU A 630 9.54 -20.54 6.38
C LEU A 630 8.08 -20.11 6.44
N ARG A 631 7.64 -19.18 5.57
CA ARG A 631 6.25 -18.74 5.42
C ARG A 631 5.34 -19.88 4.97
N ALA A 632 5.78 -20.69 4.02
CA ALA A 632 5.06 -21.89 3.59
C ALA A 632 5.01 -22.97 4.70
N PHE A 633 6.05 -23.08 5.54
CA PHE A 633 6.06 -23.97 6.70
C PHE A 633 5.11 -23.49 7.82
N LEU A 634 5.09 -22.19 8.14
CA LEU A 634 4.13 -21.61 9.09
C LEU A 634 2.68 -21.82 8.61
N ASN A 635 2.41 -21.59 7.31
CA ASN A 635 1.09 -21.81 6.71
C ASN A 635 0.59 -23.27 6.82
N GLU A 636 1.46 -24.25 7.10
CA GLU A 636 1.12 -25.66 7.30
C GLU A 636 1.06 -26.05 8.81
N GLY A 637 0.93 -25.08 9.72
CA GLY A 637 0.90 -25.29 11.17
C GLY A 637 2.28 -25.55 11.79
N GLY A 638 3.35 -25.07 11.14
CA GLY A 638 4.72 -25.15 11.63
C GLY A 638 5.01 -24.12 12.72
N LYS A 639 5.86 -24.46 13.70
CA LYS A 639 6.29 -23.54 14.78
C LYS A 639 7.71 -23.02 14.57
N LEU A 640 7.95 -21.71 14.72
CA LEU A 640 9.24 -21.06 14.44
C LEU A 640 9.81 -20.31 15.64
N ILE A 641 11.12 -20.42 15.86
CA ILE A 641 11.90 -19.46 16.65
C ILE A 641 12.86 -18.76 15.68
N GLU A 642 12.76 -17.44 15.52
CA GLU A 642 13.70 -16.64 14.71
C GLU A 642 14.61 -15.82 15.63
N ALA A 643 15.92 -15.85 15.41
CA ALA A 643 16.89 -15.17 16.28
C ALA A 643 18.09 -14.57 15.52
N GLY A 644 18.39 -13.30 15.79
CA GLY A 644 19.53 -12.61 15.20
C GLY A 644 19.46 -11.11 15.47
N GLU A 645 20.54 -10.37 15.24
CA GLU A 645 20.49 -8.92 15.43
C GLU A 645 19.61 -8.25 14.36
N LEU A 646 19.59 -8.78 13.13
CA LEU A 646 18.76 -8.28 12.02
C LEU A 646 17.52 -9.17 11.73
N ALA A 647 17.16 -10.08 12.64
CA ALA A 647 15.92 -10.85 12.58
C ALA A 647 14.68 -9.92 12.65
N GLY A 648 13.56 -10.33 12.04
CA GLY A 648 12.37 -9.48 11.92
C GLY A 648 12.64 -8.13 11.21
N GLY A 649 13.49 -8.15 10.19
CA GLY A 649 13.78 -7.02 9.31
C GLY A 649 13.20 -7.23 7.90
N SER A 650 13.15 -6.16 7.11
CA SER A 650 12.73 -6.24 5.70
C SER A 650 13.70 -7.07 4.85
N VAL A 651 13.18 -7.76 3.85
CA VAL A 651 13.94 -8.51 2.84
C VAL A 651 13.71 -7.94 1.43
N SER A 652 14.66 -8.15 0.52
CA SER A 652 14.47 -7.83 -0.90
C SER A 652 13.73 -8.95 -1.63
N LEU A 653 12.63 -8.59 -2.30
CA LEU A 653 11.92 -9.41 -3.28
C LEU A 653 12.79 -9.67 -4.53
N ALA A 654 12.27 -10.41 -5.52
CA ALA A 654 13.05 -10.91 -6.66
C ALA A 654 13.59 -9.77 -7.56
N ASP A 655 12.78 -8.74 -7.77
CA ASP A 655 13.11 -7.46 -8.40
C ASP A 655 14.14 -6.64 -7.58
N GLY A 656 14.05 -6.72 -6.26
CA GLY A 656 14.87 -6.06 -5.26
C GLY A 656 14.07 -5.31 -4.18
N THR A 657 12.76 -5.16 -4.37
CA THR A 657 11.88 -4.31 -3.55
C THR A 657 11.89 -4.75 -2.08
N PRO A 658 12.10 -3.82 -1.12
CA PRO A 658 12.00 -4.14 0.30
C PRO A 658 10.55 -4.47 0.68
N SER A 659 10.34 -5.66 1.25
CA SER A 659 9.09 -6.11 1.88
C SER A 659 9.37 -6.48 3.34
N ASN A 660 8.42 -6.21 4.24
CA ASN A 660 8.44 -6.63 5.64
C ASN A 660 7.22 -7.50 6.02
N ASP A 661 6.38 -7.92 5.06
CA ASP A 661 5.18 -8.74 5.25
C ASP A 661 5.41 -9.92 6.20
N PHE A 662 6.53 -10.62 6.07
CA PHE A 662 6.86 -11.77 6.93
C PHE A 662 7.06 -11.34 8.40
N SER A 663 7.74 -10.22 8.63
CA SER A 663 7.90 -9.65 9.97
C SER A 663 6.56 -9.20 10.55
N GLN A 664 5.77 -8.44 9.79
CA GLN A 664 4.53 -7.85 10.28
C GLN A 664 3.45 -8.91 10.53
N TYR A 665 3.23 -9.80 9.57
CA TYR A 665 2.04 -10.64 9.50
C TYR A 665 2.27 -12.10 9.90
N TYR A 666 3.52 -12.55 10.05
CA TYR A 666 3.84 -13.91 10.54
C TYR A 666 4.63 -13.87 11.87
N LEU A 667 5.65 -13.01 11.99
CA LEU A 667 6.42 -12.82 13.23
C LEU A 667 5.77 -11.83 14.22
N GLY A 668 4.68 -11.17 13.82
CA GLY A 668 3.91 -10.25 14.67
C GLY A 668 4.60 -8.92 15.02
N ALA A 669 5.66 -8.56 14.29
CA ALA A 669 6.49 -7.38 14.51
C ALA A 669 6.33 -6.36 13.37
N TYR A 670 5.53 -5.32 13.62
CA TYR A 670 5.13 -4.29 12.66
C TYR A 670 6.30 -3.42 12.19
N SER A 671 7.17 -3.07 13.14
CA SER A 671 8.33 -2.20 12.94
C SER A 671 9.53 -2.73 13.71
N ARG A 672 10.75 -2.41 13.26
CA ARG A 672 12.01 -2.83 13.88
C ARG A 672 12.98 -1.66 14.00
N THR A 673 13.46 -1.41 15.22
CA THR A 673 14.49 -0.40 15.53
C THR A 673 15.73 -1.09 16.11
N SER A 674 16.92 -0.68 15.68
CA SER A 674 18.18 -1.19 16.26
C SER A 674 18.51 -0.49 17.57
N THR A 675 18.76 -1.25 18.64
CA THR A 675 19.01 -0.77 20.01
C THR A 675 20.43 -1.11 20.45
N PRO A 676 21.43 -0.25 20.18
CA PRO A 676 22.81 -0.48 20.58
C PRO A 676 22.98 -0.43 22.11
N GLY A 677 23.96 -1.17 22.63
CA GLY A 677 24.30 -1.14 24.06
C GLY A 677 23.41 -1.97 24.98
N ALA A 678 22.62 -2.90 24.44
CA ALA A 678 21.89 -3.88 25.24
C ALA A 678 22.85 -4.72 26.11
N THR A 679 22.66 -4.70 27.44
CA THR A 679 23.55 -5.41 28.40
C THR A 679 22.93 -6.67 29.01
N GLY A 680 21.65 -6.91 28.75
CA GLY A 680 20.88 -8.05 29.24
C GLY A 680 19.50 -8.08 28.61
N PHE A 681 18.79 -9.19 28.73
CA PHE A 681 17.40 -9.34 28.30
C PHE A 681 16.56 -9.87 29.46
N THR A 682 15.35 -9.33 29.64
CA THR A 682 14.34 -9.78 30.62
C THR A 682 13.06 -10.09 29.87
N GLY A 683 12.54 -11.32 30.03
CA GLY A 683 11.34 -11.78 29.34
C GLY A 683 10.04 -11.30 29.98
N SER A 684 9.04 -11.03 29.14
CA SER A 684 7.64 -10.72 29.49
C SER A 684 6.69 -11.63 28.72
N GLY A 685 5.38 -11.60 29.03
CA GLY A 685 4.42 -12.53 28.44
C GLY A 685 4.84 -13.99 28.69
N GLU A 686 4.82 -14.80 27.65
CA GLU A 686 5.18 -16.23 27.72
C GLU A 686 6.66 -16.47 28.05
N LEU A 687 7.56 -15.57 27.63
CA LEU A 687 8.97 -15.59 28.05
C LEU A 687 9.17 -15.09 29.50
N GLY A 688 8.09 -14.73 30.19
CA GLY A 688 8.05 -14.19 31.54
C GLY A 688 8.80 -15.04 32.57
N GLY A 689 9.63 -14.36 33.37
CA GLY A 689 10.49 -14.99 34.39
C GLY A 689 11.89 -15.36 33.89
N PHE A 690 12.19 -15.17 32.60
CA PHE A 690 13.58 -15.19 32.12
C PHE A 690 14.30 -13.87 32.41
N GLY A 691 15.59 -13.96 32.78
CA GLY A 691 16.51 -12.82 32.79
C GLY A 691 17.95 -13.31 32.60
N GLY A 692 18.71 -12.68 31.69
CA GLY A 692 20.08 -13.09 31.36
C GLY A 692 20.95 -11.94 30.86
N ALA A 693 22.27 -12.03 31.09
CA ALA A 693 23.24 -11.01 30.68
C ALA A 693 23.73 -11.23 29.24
N LEU A 694 23.79 -10.15 28.45
CA LEU A 694 24.17 -10.14 27.05
C LEU A 694 25.58 -9.57 26.84
N GLY A 695 26.23 -9.93 25.74
CA GLY A 695 27.51 -9.38 25.31
C GLY A 695 27.83 -9.68 23.84
N ALA A 696 28.96 -9.18 23.36
CA ALA A 696 29.44 -9.46 22.00
C ALA A 696 29.91 -10.92 21.85
N ALA A 697 29.62 -11.52 20.70
CA ALA A 697 30.07 -12.86 20.32
C ALA A 697 31.22 -12.80 19.30
N VAL A 698 31.85 -13.95 19.03
CA VAL A 698 32.96 -14.02 18.05
C VAL A 698 32.42 -13.79 16.65
N GLY A 699 32.77 -12.65 16.05
CA GLY A 699 32.30 -12.24 14.71
C GLY A 699 30.96 -11.51 14.69
N ASN A 700 30.23 -11.47 15.81
CA ASN A 700 28.93 -10.79 15.93
C ASN A 700 28.94 -9.79 17.12
N PRO A 701 29.27 -8.50 16.90
CA PRO A 701 29.27 -7.48 17.94
C PRO A 701 27.85 -6.96 18.19
N LEU A 702 27.41 -7.02 19.45
CA LEU A 702 26.06 -6.62 19.89
C LEU A 702 25.83 -5.10 19.78
N ASP A 703 25.64 -4.63 18.56
CA ASP A 703 25.52 -3.21 18.18
C ASP A 703 24.24 -2.88 17.37
N LYS A 704 23.48 -3.90 16.94
CA LYS A 704 22.27 -3.76 16.12
C LYS A 704 21.01 -4.41 16.69
N ALA A 705 21.10 -5.12 17.82
CA ALA A 705 20.00 -5.80 18.52
C ALA A 705 18.61 -5.18 18.30
N GLY A 706 17.67 -5.94 17.74
CA GLY A 706 16.33 -5.48 17.38
C GLY A 706 15.43 -5.25 18.59
N THR A 707 14.77 -4.09 18.62
CA THR A 707 13.50 -3.92 19.34
C THR A 707 12.37 -3.69 18.35
N TYR A 708 11.17 -4.15 18.68
CA TYR A 708 10.04 -4.23 17.77
C TYR A 708 8.82 -3.50 18.30
N GLY A 709 8.08 -2.84 17.40
CA GLY A 709 6.67 -2.51 17.61
C GLY A 709 5.81 -3.73 17.28
N VAL A 710 4.77 -3.99 18.06
CA VAL A 710 3.95 -5.21 17.98
C VAL A 710 2.79 -4.97 17.01
N THR A 711 2.56 -5.88 16.06
CA THR A 711 1.47 -5.75 15.06
C THR A 711 0.10 -5.57 15.71
N SER A 712 -0.18 -6.23 16.84
CA SER A 712 -1.42 -6.02 17.60
C SER A 712 -1.56 -4.67 18.31
N ASP A 713 -0.52 -3.83 18.41
CA ASP A 713 -0.63 -2.45 18.90
C ASP A 713 -1.13 -1.51 17.78
N GLU A 714 -0.74 -1.74 16.52
CA GLU A 714 -1.10 -0.93 15.34
C GLU A 714 -2.34 -1.46 14.58
N LEU A 715 -2.51 -2.79 14.54
CA LEU A 715 -3.65 -3.52 14.00
C LEU A 715 -4.33 -4.30 15.14
N PRO A 716 -5.22 -3.67 15.93
CA PRO A 716 -5.74 -4.27 17.17
C PRO A 716 -6.38 -5.65 16.95
N ALA A 717 -5.92 -6.67 17.68
CA ALA A 717 -6.35 -8.07 17.51
C ALA A 717 -7.87 -8.31 17.65
N ALA A 718 -8.63 -7.39 18.24
CA ALA A 718 -10.09 -7.44 18.27
C ALA A 718 -10.76 -7.15 16.90
N ALA A 719 -10.04 -6.49 15.99
CA ALA A 719 -10.42 -6.24 14.60
C ALA A 719 -9.60 -7.08 13.60
N TYR A 720 -8.33 -7.35 13.94
CA TYR A 720 -7.37 -8.10 13.11
C TYR A 720 -6.86 -9.36 13.84
N PRO A 721 -7.72 -10.32 14.22
CA PRO A 721 -7.33 -11.48 15.02
C PRO A 721 -6.30 -12.39 14.34
N GLN A 722 -6.20 -12.35 13.01
CA GLN A 722 -5.18 -13.06 12.24
C GLN A 722 -3.75 -12.54 12.46
N PHE A 723 -3.59 -11.36 13.08
CA PHE A 723 -2.30 -10.75 13.42
C PHE A 723 -2.12 -10.58 14.94
N ALA A 724 -2.74 -11.48 15.71
CA ALA A 724 -2.57 -11.55 17.16
C ALA A 724 -1.09 -11.76 17.50
N SER A 725 -0.49 -10.80 18.20
CA SER A 725 0.91 -10.82 18.61
C SER A 725 1.11 -10.12 19.95
N SER A 726 2.23 -10.37 20.62
CA SER A 726 2.50 -9.85 21.97
C SER A 726 3.97 -9.60 22.24
N GLY A 727 4.24 -8.57 23.06
CA GLY A 727 5.59 -8.16 23.43
C GLY A 727 6.22 -9.02 24.52
N ALA A 728 7.28 -9.75 24.16
CA ALA A 728 7.80 -10.87 24.93
C ALA A 728 9.11 -10.58 25.71
N GLY A 729 9.61 -9.35 25.70
CA GLY A 729 10.65 -8.93 26.65
C GLY A 729 11.30 -7.59 26.34
N ARG A 730 12.28 -7.17 27.15
CA ARG A 730 13.00 -5.90 27.00
C ARG A 730 14.48 -6.03 27.35
N PHE A 731 15.30 -5.14 26.77
CA PHE A 731 16.73 -5.07 27.08
C PHE A 731 17.02 -4.25 28.34
N ALA A 732 17.98 -4.73 29.14
CA ALA A 732 18.50 -4.01 30.29
C ALA A 732 19.39 -2.84 29.83
N GLY A 733 19.11 -1.65 30.35
CA GLY A 733 19.75 -0.38 29.95
C GLY A 733 19.04 0.36 28.82
N ALA A 734 18.10 -0.28 28.11
CA ALA A 734 17.28 0.41 27.11
C ALA A 734 16.15 1.21 27.79
N VAL A 735 16.12 2.52 27.53
CA VAL A 735 14.97 3.38 27.84
C VAL A 735 14.03 3.34 26.64
N ASN A 736 12.74 3.03 26.86
CA ASN A 736 11.74 3.23 25.82
C ASN A 736 11.55 4.75 25.61
N PRO A 737 11.86 5.31 24.42
CA PRO A 737 11.76 6.75 24.20
C PRO A 737 10.30 7.27 24.23
N TYR A 738 9.31 6.40 24.02
CA TYR A 738 7.88 6.75 23.92
C TYR A 738 7.09 6.61 25.24
N GLY A 739 7.79 6.55 26.38
CA GLY A 739 7.21 6.64 27.72
C GLY A 739 7.41 8.02 28.36
N PRO A 740 6.63 8.38 29.40
CA PRO A 740 6.81 9.63 30.15
C PRO A 740 8.25 9.86 30.64
N TYR A 741 8.67 11.13 30.75
CA TYR A 741 10.01 11.47 31.25
C TYR A 741 10.10 11.29 32.77
N ALA A 742 9.03 11.65 33.47
CA ALA A 742 8.85 11.48 34.91
C ALA A 742 7.48 10.82 35.21
N GLY A 743 7.26 10.45 36.47
CA GLY A 743 5.94 10.03 36.95
C GLY A 743 5.38 8.78 36.27
N SER A 744 4.21 8.92 35.65
CA SER A 744 3.41 7.87 35.02
C SER A 744 2.53 8.36 33.87
N TYR A 745 2.42 9.67 33.64
CA TYR A 745 1.67 10.27 32.54
C TYR A 745 2.46 11.39 31.84
N MET A 746 2.09 11.67 30.59
CA MET A 746 2.57 12.78 29.78
C MET A 746 1.43 13.35 28.95
N ALA A 747 1.58 14.57 28.41
CA ALA A 747 0.75 15.03 27.31
C ALA A 747 1.36 14.56 25.98
N ALA A 748 0.53 14.16 25.03
CA ALA A 748 1.00 13.69 23.73
C ALA A 748 0.02 14.00 22.60
N ALA A 749 0.59 14.34 21.44
CA ALA A 749 -0.07 14.34 20.15
C ALA A 749 0.64 13.32 19.25
N VAL A 750 0.05 12.11 19.13
CA VAL A 750 0.48 11.12 18.13
C VAL A 750 0.28 11.69 16.73
N HIS A 751 1.09 11.25 15.77
CA HIS A 751 0.92 11.66 14.37
C HIS A 751 -0.45 11.26 13.81
N THR A 752 -0.98 12.14 12.97
CA THR A 752 -1.96 11.85 11.92
C THR A 752 -1.69 12.81 10.78
N ASP A 753 -1.95 12.37 9.56
CA ASP A 753 -2.12 13.19 8.36
C ASP A 753 -3.04 14.41 8.62
N ASP A 754 -2.84 15.48 7.85
CA ASP A 754 -3.72 16.66 7.75
C ASP A 754 -4.07 17.36 9.10
N ALA A 755 -3.10 17.63 10.01
CA ALA A 755 -3.44 17.95 11.40
C ALA A 755 -2.59 19.02 12.14
N TYR A 756 -3.28 20.07 12.60
CA TYR A 756 -2.75 21.09 13.51
C TYR A 756 -3.28 20.87 14.94
N LYS A 757 -2.43 20.36 15.83
CA LYS A 757 -2.77 19.88 17.18
C LYS A 757 -2.19 20.82 18.23
N ARG A 758 -3.00 21.43 19.11
CA ARG A 758 -2.54 22.51 20.01
C ARG A 758 -2.83 22.28 21.49
N LEU A 759 -1.78 22.16 22.31
CA LEU A 759 -1.84 22.15 23.77
C LEU A 759 -1.52 23.54 24.30
N THR A 760 -2.52 24.31 24.73
CA THR A 760 -2.34 25.73 25.07
C THR A 760 -2.59 26.05 26.54
N ARG A 761 -1.94 27.09 27.07
CA ARG A 761 -2.02 27.56 28.47
C ARG A 761 -1.88 29.08 28.54
N THR A 762 -2.71 29.72 29.36
CA THR A 762 -2.55 31.14 29.71
C THR A 762 -1.54 31.30 30.85
N ILE A 763 -0.63 32.28 30.76
CA ILE A 763 0.37 32.62 31.78
C ILE A 763 0.24 34.10 32.15
N ASP A 764 0.28 34.41 33.45
CA ASP A 764 0.17 35.77 33.99
C ASP A 764 1.53 36.32 34.43
N LEU A 765 2.17 37.10 33.55
CA LEU A 765 3.44 37.78 33.82
C LEU A 765 3.23 39.22 34.31
N SER A 766 2.00 39.66 34.63
CA SER A 766 1.72 41.06 34.98
C SER A 766 2.42 41.57 36.24
N ALA A 767 2.86 40.66 37.13
CA ALA A 767 3.68 40.97 38.30
C ALA A 767 5.18 40.64 38.13
N VAL A 768 5.59 40.15 36.96
CA VAL A 768 6.94 39.61 36.69
C VAL A 768 7.72 40.60 35.82
N GLY A 769 8.86 41.08 36.32
CA GLY A 769 9.75 41.99 35.59
C GLY A 769 10.86 41.25 34.84
N ALA A 770 11.20 41.67 33.62
CA ALA A 770 12.14 40.98 32.72
C ALA A 770 13.51 40.62 33.33
N ALA A 771 13.98 41.38 34.34
CA ALA A 771 15.21 41.07 35.07
C ALA A 771 15.19 39.71 35.80
N SER A 772 14.02 39.13 36.08
CA SER A 772 13.89 37.77 36.64
C SER A 772 13.97 36.67 35.57
N LYS A 773 14.11 37.01 34.29
CA LYS A 773 14.17 36.08 33.15
C LYS A 773 13.07 35.00 33.18
N PRO A 774 11.78 35.38 33.06
CA PRO A 774 10.70 34.40 32.98
C PRO A 774 10.88 33.52 31.73
N ALA A 775 10.71 32.21 31.86
CA ALA A 775 10.85 31.25 30.76
C ALA A 775 9.86 30.09 30.91
N LEU A 776 9.39 29.52 29.79
CA LEU A 776 8.74 28.21 29.79
C LEU A 776 9.85 27.15 29.65
N ARG A 777 10.00 26.30 30.66
CA ARG A 777 10.83 25.09 30.58
C ARG A 777 9.93 23.87 30.50
N THR A 778 10.21 22.94 29.60
CA THR A 778 9.49 21.67 29.52
C THR A 778 10.44 20.57 29.05
N ARG A 779 10.07 19.33 29.32
CA ARG A 779 10.61 18.18 28.62
C ARG A 779 9.79 18.01 27.35
N LEU A 780 10.46 17.85 26.21
CA LEU A 780 9.83 17.45 24.96
C LEU A 780 10.54 16.23 24.40
N PHE A 781 9.74 15.34 23.84
CA PHE A 781 10.17 14.39 22.84
C PHE A 781 9.44 14.73 21.55
N TRP A 782 10.14 14.71 20.43
CA TRP A 782 9.53 14.77 19.12
C TRP A 782 10.14 13.66 18.26
N ASP A 783 9.29 12.84 17.66
CA ASP A 783 9.63 11.98 16.54
C ASP A 783 8.71 12.41 15.41
N THR A 784 9.24 13.33 14.63
CA THR A 784 8.54 14.10 13.61
C THR A 784 9.29 13.94 12.31
N GLU A 785 8.56 13.94 11.21
CA GLU A 785 9.16 13.84 9.90
C GLU A 785 10.10 15.04 9.58
N PRO A 786 11.37 14.80 9.17
CA PRO A 786 12.37 15.87 9.06
C PRO A 786 12.03 16.99 8.06
N GLY A 787 11.65 18.16 8.58
CA GLY A 787 11.36 19.38 7.82
C GLY A 787 9.89 19.57 7.41
N TYR A 788 8.98 18.76 7.93
CA TYR A 788 7.56 18.61 7.51
C TYR A 788 6.59 18.92 8.64
N ASP A 789 6.18 17.87 9.35
CA ASP A 789 5.93 17.87 10.78
C ASP A 789 6.83 18.88 11.51
N ASN A 790 6.20 19.82 12.21
CA ASN A 790 6.89 20.74 13.11
C ASN A 790 6.21 20.75 14.47
N ALA A 791 7.01 20.58 15.52
CA ALA A 791 6.62 20.95 16.88
C ALA A 791 7.06 22.40 17.13
N ILE A 792 6.09 23.29 17.42
CA ILE A 792 6.32 24.72 17.63
C ILE A 792 5.81 25.17 18.99
N VAL A 793 6.43 26.22 19.53
CA VAL A 793 5.92 26.91 20.72
C VAL A 793 5.44 28.30 20.34
N GLU A 794 4.13 28.43 20.09
CA GLU A 794 3.47 29.69 19.74
C GLU A 794 3.22 30.54 21.00
N ILE A 795 3.23 31.87 20.87
CA ILE A 795 2.86 32.81 21.93
C ILE A 795 2.22 34.08 21.36
N HIS A 796 1.27 34.66 22.10
CA HIS A 796 0.76 36.02 21.89
C HIS A 796 0.32 36.67 23.20
N THR A 797 0.09 37.99 23.20
CA THR A 797 -0.58 38.68 24.32
C THR A 797 -2.06 38.34 24.33
N VAL A 798 -2.64 38.04 25.50
CA VAL A 798 -4.08 37.70 25.60
C VAL A 798 -4.94 38.84 25.08
N GLY A 799 -5.71 38.58 24.02
CA GLY A 799 -6.55 39.57 23.33
C GLY A 799 -5.82 40.47 22.32
N GLY A 800 -4.52 40.25 22.11
CA GLY A 800 -3.74 40.80 21.02
C GLY A 800 -3.59 39.81 19.86
N ASP A 801 -3.06 40.30 18.74
CA ASP A 801 -2.74 39.53 17.54
C ASP A 801 -1.21 39.41 17.34
N ASP A 802 -0.41 39.66 18.39
CA ASP A 802 1.06 39.62 18.36
C ASP A 802 1.62 38.19 18.45
N TRP A 803 1.11 37.32 17.57
CA TRP A 803 1.50 35.92 17.45
C TRP A 803 2.92 35.77 16.86
N THR A 804 3.79 35.07 17.59
CA THR A 804 5.10 34.56 17.12
C THR A 804 5.31 33.12 17.61
N THR A 805 6.24 32.36 17.03
CA THR A 805 6.80 31.19 17.73
C THR A 805 8.14 31.56 18.41
N LEU A 806 8.49 30.85 19.48
CA LEU A 806 9.64 31.15 20.33
C LEU A 806 10.88 30.31 19.97
N PRO A 807 12.08 30.91 19.94
CA PRO A 807 13.33 30.15 19.89
C PRO A 807 13.62 29.45 21.22
N GLU A 808 14.15 28.24 21.13
CA GLU A 808 14.66 27.47 22.26
C GLU A 808 16.10 27.89 22.60
N ALA A 809 16.38 28.14 23.89
CA ALA A 809 17.61 28.77 24.35
C ALA A 809 18.87 27.89 24.28
N GLY A 810 18.72 26.57 24.19
CA GLY A 810 19.79 25.63 23.85
C GLY A 810 20.08 25.50 22.35
N GLY A 811 19.24 26.09 21.49
CA GLY A 811 19.34 26.02 20.04
C GLY A 811 18.67 24.80 19.41
N ALA A 812 17.75 24.12 20.12
CA ALA A 812 17.04 22.97 19.56
C ALA A 812 16.09 23.34 18.42
N THR A 813 15.49 24.54 18.44
CA THR A 813 14.65 25.04 17.34
C THR A 813 15.48 25.64 16.23
N GLY A 814 15.20 25.26 14.99
CA GLY A 814 15.69 25.95 13.80
C GLY A 814 14.73 27.07 13.36
N THR A 815 15.28 28.11 12.71
CA THR A 815 14.50 29.07 11.89
C THR A 815 14.37 28.59 10.44
N ALA A 816 14.66 27.32 10.17
CA ALA A 816 14.36 26.71 8.87
C ALA A 816 12.84 26.69 8.71
N VAL A 817 12.33 27.29 7.64
CA VAL A 817 10.92 27.15 7.28
C VAL A 817 10.63 25.67 7.00
N PRO A 818 9.40 25.18 7.23
CA PRO A 818 9.00 23.90 6.66
C PRO A 818 9.23 24.03 5.16
N ALA A 819 10.00 23.15 4.52
CA ALA A 819 10.26 23.31 3.08
C ALA A 819 9.04 22.87 2.21
N GLU A 820 7.85 22.80 2.82
CA GLU A 820 6.52 22.84 2.19
C GLU A 820 5.92 24.26 2.10
N CYS A 821 6.61 25.23 2.68
CA CYS A 821 6.11 26.59 2.76
C CYS A 821 6.33 27.36 1.44
N GLY A 822 7.22 26.87 0.56
CA GLY A 822 7.62 27.54 -0.69
C GLY A 822 6.61 27.36 -1.82
N GLY A 823 6.26 26.11 -2.15
CA GLY A 823 5.08 25.78 -2.98
C GLY A 823 3.78 26.17 -2.27
N GLY A 824 3.82 26.21 -0.93
CA GLY A 824 2.85 26.91 -0.10
C GLY A 824 1.72 26.03 0.38
N PHE A 825 1.81 24.71 0.21
CA PHE A 825 0.76 23.79 0.64
C PHE A 825 0.59 23.83 2.17
N TYR A 826 1.66 23.74 2.97
CA TYR A 826 1.59 23.76 4.44
C TYR A 826 0.94 25.05 5.00
N VAL A 827 1.18 26.19 4.34
CA VAL A 827 0.55 27.49 4.68
C VAL A 827 -0.81 27.68 3.98
N GLY A 828 -1.18 26.78 3.08
CA GLY A 828 -2.49 26.64 2.45
C GLY A 828 -3.44 25.77 3.28
N GLU A 829 -2.96 24.62 3.74
CA GLU A 829 -3.64 23.73 4.70
C GLU A 829 -3.76 24.38 6.07
N HIS A 830 -2.74 25.13 6.49
CA HIS A 830 -2.75 25.83 7.76
C HIS A 830 -2.60 27.33 7.57
N PRO A 831 -3.67 28.03 7.14
CA PRO A 831 -3.69 29.49 6.96
C PRO A 831 -3.18 30.29 8.17
N TRP A 832 -3.31 29.73 9.38
CA TRP A 832 -2.79 30.28 10.64
C TRP A 832 -1.28 30.51 10.64
N LEU A 833 -0.51 29.69 9.92
CA LEU A 833 0.94 29.81 9.85
C LEU A 833 1.42 31.13 9.21
N ARG A 834 0.52 31.88 8.55
CA ARG A 834 0.78 33.23 8.02
C ARG A 834 1.11 34.26 9.12
N HIS A 835 0.90 33.94 10.39
CA HIS A 835 1.44 34.71 11.52
C HIS A 835 2.98 34.63 11.61
N TYR A 836 3.57 33.49 11.23
CA TYR A 836 5.00 33.15 11.44
C TYR A 836 5.80 33.01 10.15
N LEU A 837 5.14 32.70 9.04
CA LEU A 837 5.72 32.40 7.74
C LEU A 837 5.13 33.31 6.66
N THR A 838 5.98 33.98 5.87
CA THR A 838 5.55 34.72 4.68
C THR A 838 5.93 33.95 3.43
N LEU A 839 4.91 33.43 2.73
CA LEU A 839 4.98 32.91 1.36
C LEU A 839 4.89 34.08 0.37
N ALA A 840 5.87 34.19 -0.54
CA ALA A 840 5.89 35.15 -1.63
C ALA A 840 6.61 34.59 -2.86
N SER A 841 5.89 34.48 -3.98
CA SER A 841 6.46 34.14 -5.30
C SER A 841 7.20 32.78 -5.41
N GLY A 842 6.87 31.81 -4.55
CA GLY A 842 7.54 30.50 -4.47
C GLY A 842 8.61 30.41 -3.39
N ASP A 843 9.05 31.56 -2.84
CA ASP A 843 9.90 31.61 -1.65
C ASP A 843 9.04 31.65 -0.39
N CYS A 844 9.53 31.04 0.69
CA CYS A 844 9.00 31.24 2.03
C CYS A 844 10.07 31.70 3.01
N THR A 845 9.70 32.65 3.86
CA THR A 845 10.59 33.27 4.85
C THR A 845 10.10 33.04 6.28
N ALA A 846 11.05 32.88 7.21
CA ALA A 846 10.82 32.59 8.63
C ALA A 846 10.30 33.79 9.44
N THR A 847 9.48 34.65 8.83
CA THR A 847 8.79 35.78 9.46
C THR A 847 7.49 36.02 8.71
N GLY A 848 6.38 36.03 9.45
CA GLY A 848 5.03 36.20 8.93
C GLY A 848 4.50 37.61 9.11
N SER A 849 3.18 37.72 9.14
CA SER A 849 2.46 38.98 9.33
C SER A 849 2.61 39.59 10.73
N THR A 850 2.94 38.78 11.76
CA THR A 850 2.92 39.21 13.17
C THR A 850 4.17 38.80 13.97
N GLY A 851 4.89 37.76 13.56
CA GLY A 851 6.05 37.24 14.29
C GLY A 851 6.99 36.39 13.44
N SER A 852 7.94 35.72 14.10
CA SER A 852 8.97 34.89 13.48
C SER A 852 8.71 33.40 13.67
N TRP A 853 9.32 32.60 12.81
CA TRP A 853 9.27 31.14 12.82
C TRP A 853 10.52 30.51 13.45
N ASN A 854 10.25 29.62 14.40
CA ASN A 854 11.17 28.78 15.15
C ASN A 854 10.47 27.44 15.40
N ALA A 855 11.09 26.32 15.03
CA ALA A 855 10.47 25.00 15.10
C ALA A 855 11.44 23.87 15.42
N LEU A 856 10.91 22.82 16.04
CA LEU A 856 11.54 21.52 16.23
C LEU A 856 11.00 20.56 15.16
N THR A 857 11.88 19.75 14.57
CA THR A 857 11.50 18.75 13.56
C THR A 857 12.52 17.59 13.57
N GLY A 858 12.26 16.50 12.86
CA GLY A 858 13.07 15.29 12.88
C GLY A 858 12.88 14.43 14.15
N ALA A 859 13.84 13.57 14.45
CA ALA A 859 13.82 12.70 15.63
C ALA A 859 14.73 13.22 16.75
N SER A 860 14.14 13.62 17.87
CA SER A 860 14.80 14.07 19.11
C SER A 860 15.75 13.06 19.75
N SER A 861 15.66 11.77 19.35
CA SER A 861 16.43 10.64 19.88
C SER A 861 16.29 10.44 21.40
N GLY A 862 15.16 10.87 21.97
CA GLY A 862 14.87 10.81 23.41
C GLY A 862 14.51 12.17 24.01
N TRP A 863 14.08 12.17 25.27
CA TRP A 863 13.58 13.36 25.97
C TRP A 863 14.62 14.48 26.12
N GLN A 864 14.40 15.59 25.43
CA GLN A 864 15.20 16.81 25.55
C GLN A 864 14.60 17.77 26.58
N GLN A 865 15.45 18.59 27.20
CA GLN A 865 15.00 19.69 28.06
C GLN A 865 15.09 21.01 27.31
N VAL A 866 13.95 21.59 26.99
CA VAL A 866 13.83 22.82 26.19
C VAL A 866 13.42 24.00 27.05
N ASN A 867 13.91 25.20 26.74
CA ASN A 867 13.66 26.43 27.47
C ASN A 867 13.36 27.59 26.50
N PHE A 868 12.20 28.23 26.65
CA PHE A 868 11.76 29.34 25.79
C PHE A 868 11.66 30.64 26.61
N ASP A 869 12.34 31.70 26.17
CA ASP A 869 12.40 32.97 26.91
C ASP A 869 11.09 33.77 26.78
N LEU A 870 10.49 34.14 27.91
CA LEU A 870 9.27 34.94 28.01
C LEU A 870 9.56 36.39 28.43
N SER A 871 10.83 36.80 28.58
CA SER A 871 11.24 38.12 29.09
C SER A 871 10.66 39.30 28.30
N ALA A 872 10.40 39.14 27.00
CA ALA A 872 9.74 40.14 26.16
C ALA A 872 8.26 40.40 26.53
N TYR A 873 7.64 39.50 27.30
CA TYR A 873 6.24 39.56 27.73
C TYR A 873 6.08 39.86 29.23
N ALA A 874 7.17 40.19 29.92
CA ALA A 874 7.15 40.69 31.30
C ALA A 874 6.16 41.88 31.45
N GLY A 875 5.27 41.81 32.44
CA GLY A 875 4.19 42.78 32.66
C GLY A 875 2.89 42.50 31.89
N LYS A 876 2.84 41.50 30.98
CA LYS A 876 1.64 41.12 30.22
C LYS A 876 0.96 39.83 30.74
N LYS A 877 -0.21 39.52 30.21
CA LYS A 877 -0.75 38.15 30.16
C LYS A 877 -0.56 37.59 28.76
N VAL A 878 -0.20 36.32 28.64
CA VAL A 878 0.03 35.63 27.36
C VAL A 878 -0.71 34.31 27.30
N GLU A 879 -1.11 33.86 26.11
CA GLU A 879 -1.40 32.45 25.86
C GLU A 879 -0.22 31.85 25.08
N VAL A 880 0.20 30.65 25.50
CA VAL A 880 1.29 29.88 24.91
C VAL A 880 0.73 28.55 24.42
N SER A 881 1.16 28.10 23.25
CA SER A 881 0.76 26.84 22.62
C SER A 881 1.98 25.96 22.41
N ILE A 882 1.96 24.72 22.89
CA ILE A 882 2.81 23.67 22.34
C ILE A 882 1.98 23.01 21.24
N ALA A 883 2.34 23.26 19.99
CA ALA A 883 1.64 22.72 18.84
C ALA A 883 2.47 21.67 18.10
N TYR A 884 1.78 20.69 17.54
CA TYR A 884 2.31 19.76 16.55
C TYR A 884 1.49 19.94 15.27
N VAL A 885 2.17 20.21 14.16
CA VAL A 885 1.57 20.63 12.90
C VAL A 885 2.08 19.69 11.81
N THR A 886 1.18 18.99 11.12
CA THR A 886 1.46 17.88 10.19
C THR A 886 0.84 18.11 8.81
N ASP A 887 1.36 17.38 7.83
CA ASP A 887 0.98 17.32 6.41
C ASP A 887 0.51 15.89 6.02
N PRO A 888 -0.12 15.65 4.86
CA PRO A 888 -0.75 14.36 4.52
C PRO A 888 0.22 13.27 4.07
N GLY A 889 0.58 12.39 5.00
CA GLY A 889 1.29 11.14 4.75
C GLY A 889 2.19 10.76 5.93
N SER A 890 3.10 9.82 5.71
CA SER A 890 3.94 9.19 6.77
C SER A 890 4.74 10.18 7.64
N GLY A 891 4.25 10.44 8.86
CA GLY A 891 5.01 11.09 9.93
C GLY A 891 5.83 10.14 10.80
N GLY A 892 6.45 10.69 11.85
CA GLY A 892 7.01 9.90 12.95
C GLY A 892 5.96 9.54 14.02
N HIS A 893 6.38 9.08 15.20
CA HIS A 893 5.45 8.71 16.28
C HIS A 893 4.72 9.93 16.92
N GLY A 894 5.18 11.16 16.67
CA GLY A 894 4.56 12.41 17.10
C GLY A 894 5.31 13.16 18.20
N VAL A 895 4.59 14.02 18.94
CA VAL A 895 5.16 14.98 19.89
C VAL A 895 4.62 14.76 21.31
N LEU A 896 5.51 14.71 22.29
CA LEU A 896 5.24 14.41 23.70
C LEU A 896 5.78 15.53 24.60
N ALA A 897 5.08 15.84 25.69
CA ALA A 897 5.44 16.90 26.64
C ALA A 897 5.25 16.48 28.10
N ASP A 898 6.19 16.89 28.97
CA ASP A 898 6.26 16.56 30.41
C ASP A 898 7.06 17.65 31.18
N ASP A 899 7.00 17.70 32.52
CA ASP A 899 7.67 18.68 33.43
C ASP A 899 7.46 20.17 33.03
N ALA A 900 6.30 20.51 32.47
CA ALA A 900 6.01 21.80 31.86
C ALA A 900 5.85 22.91 32.92
N SER A 901 6.90 23.74 33.07
CA SER A 901 7.15 24.63 34.20
C SER A 901 7.35 26.10 33.78
N LEU A 902 6.77 27.03 34.54
CA LEU A 902 7.13 28.45 34.46
C LEU A 902 8.36 28.71 35.35
N VAL A 903 9.49 29.07 34.76
CA VAL A 903 10.70 29.43 35.50
C VAL A 903 10.74 30.94 35.71
N VAL A 904 10.90 31.39 36.96
CA VAL A 904 11.06 32.81 37.33
C VAL A 904 12.21 32.94 38.34
N GLY A 905 13.16 33.83 38.07
CA GLY A 905 14.35 34.02 38.92
C GLY A 905 15.25 32.79 38.98
N GLY A 906 15.19 31.92 37.97
CA GLY A 906 15.85 30.61 37.97
C GLY A 906 15.17 29.51 38.79
N SER A 907 14.06 29.81 39.47
CA SER A 907 13.23 28.83 40.20
C SER A 907 12.05 28.39 39.36
N ALA A 908 11.75 27.09 39.30
CA ALA A 908 10.54 26.58 38.66
C ALA A 908 9.32 26.78 39.57
N ALA A 909 8.20 27.16 38.97
CA ALA A 909 6.89 27.35 39.57
C ALA A 909 5.81 26.87 38.60
N GLU A 910 4.62 26.55 39.13
CA GLU A 910 3.46 26.11 38.35
C GLU A 910 3.77 24.97 37.35
N THR A 911 4.65 24.06 37.76
CA THR A 911 5.03 22.84 37.05
C THR A 911 3.84 21.91 36.89
N GLU A 912 3.58 21.48 35.66
CA GLU A 912 2.61 20.44 35.34
C GLU A 912 3.33 19.24 34.69
N GLY A 913 3.29 18.10 35.37
CA GLY A 913 3.78 16.81 34.87
C GLY A 913 2.67 15.92 34.31
N PHE A 914 1.47 16.48 34.09
CA PHE A 914 0.30 15.82 33.51
C PHE A 914 -0.21 14.58 34.30
N GLU A 915 0.25 14.38 35.54
CA GLU A 915 -0.03 13.20 36.36
C GLU A 915 -1.52 12.98 36.65
N THR A 916 -2.31 14.05 36.75
CA THR A 916 -3.75 13.96 37.13
C THR A 916 -4.71 14.43 36.03
N SER A 917 -4.28 15.37 35.19
CA SER A 917 -5.07 15.99 34.11
C SER A 917 -4.12 16.75 33.17
N LEU A 918 -4.64 17.52 32.21
CA LEU A 918 -3.83 18.51 31.49
C LEU A 918 -3.51 19.77 32.34
N GLY A 919 -4.07 19.89 33.54
CA GLY A 919 -3.75 20.94 34.50
C GLY A 919 -4.19 22.32 34.03
N ALA A 920 -3.24 23.24 33.91
CA ALA A 920 -3.44 24.57 33.34
C ALA A 920 -3.43 24.58 31.79
N TRP A 921 -3.19 23.43 31.15
CA TRP A 921 -3.19 23.29 29.69
C TRP A 921 -4.51 22.72 29.16
N LYS A 922 -4.87 23.07 27.92
CA LYS A 922 -6.07 22.61 27.20
C LYS A 922 -5.70 22.15 25.78
N ALA A 923 -6.16 20.95 25.38
CA ALA A 923 -6.24 20.58 23.97
C ALA A 923 -7.26 21.52 23.29
N SER A 924 -6.80 22.24 22.27
CA SER A 924 -7.50 23.43 21.73
C SER A 924 -7.98 23.25 20.30
N GLY A 925 -7.72 22.09 19.69
CA GLY A 925 -8.03 21.80 18.30
C GLY A 925 -7.25 22.67 17.29
N PRO A 926 -7.51 22.43 16.00
CA PRO A 926 -6.95 23.20 14.90
C PRO A 926 -7.27 24.70 15.02
N PRO A 927 -6.39 25.60 14.55
CA PRO A 927 -6.72 27.00 14.36
C PRO A 927 -7.68 27.18 13.16
N ALA A 928 -8.22 28.38 13.01
CA ALA A 928 -9.18 28.68 11.96
C ALA A 928 -8.56 28.49 10.56
N GLY A 929 -9.17 27.61 9.77
CA GLY A 929 -8.76 27.28 8.40
C GLY A 929 -7.95 25.98 8.25
N SER A 930 -7.53 25.34 9.35
CA SER A 930 -6.90 24.01 9.32
C SER A 930 -7.93 22.87 9.32
N PRO A 931 -7.60 21.67 8.80
CA PRO A 931 -8.52 20.52 8.77
C PRO A 931 -8.91 19.99 10.16
N ALA A 932 -9.95 19.15 10.18
CA ALA A 932 -10.56 18.66 11.41
C ALA A 932 -9.77 17.48 12.02
N VAL A 933 -9.03 17.75 13.10
CA VAL A 933 -8.20 16.77 13.80
C VAL A 933 -9.04 15.69 14.50
N LEU A 934 -8.90 14.43 14.08
CA LEU A 934 -9.56 13.27 14.69
C LEU A 934 -8.87 12.76 15.99
N LYS A 935 -7.58 13.06 16.17
CA LYS A 935 -6.77 12.71 17.36
C LYS A 935 -5.90 13.91 17.78
N ASP A 936 -6.44 14.83 18.59
CA ASP A 936 -5.71 15.98 19.17
C ASP A 936 -4.93 15.56 20.44
N TRP A 937 -4.22 16.50 21.07
CA TRP A 937 -3.46 16.29 22.30
C TRP A 937 -4.27 15.59 23.40
N THR A 938 -3.70 14.53 23.96
CA THR A 938 -4.29 13.76 25.05
C THR A 938 -3.29 13.50 26.18
N ARG A 939 -3.81 13.23 27.39
CA ARG A 939 -3.01 12.76 28.52
C ARG A 939 -2.90 11.24 28.44
N THR A 940 -1.68 10.73 28.30
CA THR A 940 -1.39 9.31 28.05
C THR A 940 -0.32 8.78 29.02
N GLY A 941 -0.23 7.46 29.15
CA GLY A 941 0.89 6.78 29.80
C GLY A 941 2.04 6.56 28.80
N VAL A 942 2.64 5.37 28.77
CA VAL A 942 3.48 4.95 27.63
C VAL A 942 2.60 4.76 26.41
N LEU A 943 2.98 5.33 25.26
CA LEU A 943 2.26 5.16 24.00
C LEU A 943 2.66 3.85 23.31
N PHE A 944 3.82 3.85 22.68
CA PHE A 944 4.35 2.74 21.91
C PHE A 944 5.25 1.92 22.82
N GLN A 945 5.01 0.62 22.93
CA GLN A 945 5.87 -0.28 23.69
C GLN A 945 6.78 -1.04 22.74
N THR A 946 8.08 -0.76 22.78
CA THR A 946 9.06 -1.55 22.05
C THR A 946 9.56 -2.72 22.91
N TYR A 947 9.75 -3.88 22.27
CA TYR A 947 10.14 -5.12 22.94
C TYR A 947 11.34 -5.75 22.23
N GLY A 948 12.28 -6.34 22.98
CA GLY A 948 13.44 -7.08 22.43
C GLY A 948 13.09 -8.48 21.93
N ALA A 949 11.82 -8.88 22.05
CA ALA A 949 11.26 -10.12 21.54
C ALA A 949 9.75 -9.96 21.30
N VAL A 950 9.19 -10.71 20.37
CA VAL A 950 7.76 -10.78 20.05
C VAL A 950 7.32 -12.25 19.98
N THR A 951 6.08 -12.53 20.35
CA THR A 951 5.45 -13.86 20.22
C THR A 951 4.13 -13.77 19.47
N THR A 952 3.87 -14.77 18.62
CA THR A 952 2.55 -15.13 18.09
C THR A 952 2.26 -16.59 18.49
N ASP A 953 1.05 -17.10 18.21
CA ASP A 953 0.70 -18.50 18.49
C ASP A 953 1.66 -19.50 17.80
N ASP A 954 2.32 -19.10 16.71
CA ASP A 954 3.22 -19.94 15.90
C ASP A 954 4.70 -19.52 15.93
N THR A 955 5.03 -18.34 16.46
CA THR A 955 6.39 -17.79 16.36
C THR A 955 6.92 -17.16 17.65
N VAL A 956 8.24 -17.27 17.84
CA VAL A 956 9.00 -16.48 18.82
C VAL A 956 10.15 -15.77 18.10
N LEU A 957 10.05 -14.45 17.98
CA LEU A 957 11.09 -13.60 17.41
C LEU A 957 11.97 -13.02 18.53
N LEU A 958 13.28 -13.20 18.42
CA LEU A 958 14.29 -12.66 19.33
C LEU A 958 15.22 -11.70 18.59
N GLY A 959 15.28 -10.43 19.03
CA GLY A 959 16.12 -9.39 18.40
C GLY A 959 17.62 -9.52 18.67
N PHE A 960 18.10 -10.71 19.02
CA PHE A 960 19.49 -11.03 19.29
C PHE A 960 19.71 -12.53 19.10
N GLY A 961 20.88 -12.92 18.59
CA GLY A 961 21.28 -14.33 18.56
C GLY A 961 21.59 -14.90 19.95
N LEU A 962 21.36 -16.20 20.16
CA LEU A 962 21.68 -16.88 21.43
C LEU A 962 23.16 -16.77 21.80
N GLU A 963 24.06 -16.61 20.83
CA GLU A 963 25.50 -16.44 21.04
C GLU A 963 25.87 -15.24 21.94
N HIS A 964 24.99 -14.23 22.06
CA HIS A 964 25.18 -13.09 22.93
C HIS A 964 24.88 -13.37 24.41
N LEU A 965 24.08 -14.39 24.72
CA LEU A 965 23.81 -14.77 26.11
C LEU A 965 25.06 -15.39 26.72
N THR A 966 25.59 -14.73 27.75
CA THR A 966 26.93 -15.02 28.28
C THR A 966 27.09 -16.43 28.90
N SER A 967 26.01 -17.06 29.39
CA SER A 967 26.06 -18.43 29.93
C SER A 967 25.20 -19.45 29.17
N ALA A 968 25.62 -20.72 29.21
CA ALA A 968 24.86 -21.84 28.66
C ALA A 968 23.58 -22.15 29.45
N ALA A 969 23.49 -21.72 30.72
CA ALA A 969 22.28 -21.85 31.52
C ALA A 969 21.19 -20.88 31.03
N ASP A 970 21.57 -19.66 30.68
CA ASP A 970 20.65 -18.64 30.17
C ASP A 970 20.16 -19.02 28.77
N ARG A 971 21.07 -19.48 27.89
CA ARG A 971 20.71 -20.01 26.56
C ARG A 971 19.73 -21.17 26.65
N LYS A 972 19.92 -22.09 27.62
CA LYS A 972 18.93 -23.13 27.92
C LYS A 972 17.61 -22.50 28.35
N ALA A 973 17.61 -21.61 29.35
CA ALA A 973 16.39 -21.10 29.94
C ALA A 973 15.53 -20.29 28.96
N LEU A 974 16.14 -19.46 28.10
CA LEU A 974 15.42 -18.72 27.07
C LEU A 974 14.83 -19.66 26.00
N ILE A 975 15.58 -20.65 25.51
CA ILE A 975 15.04 -21.64 24.55
C ILE A 975 14.01 -22.58 25.19
N GLY A 976 14.09 -22.84 26.50
CA GLY A 976 13.03 -23.53 27.22
C GLY A 976 11.73 -22.72 27.12
N LYS A 977 11.79 -21.44 27.49
CA LYS A 977 10.66 -20.52 27.40
C LYS A 977 10.11 -20.31 25.99
N ALA A 978 10.97 -20.22 24.98
CA ALA A 978 10.55 -20.09 23.59
C ALA A 978 9.90 -21.39 23.05
N LEU A 979 10.26 -22.56 23.58
CA LEU A 979 9.58 -23.82 23.26
C LEU A 979 8.25 -23.94 24.04
N ASP A 980 8.22 -23.58 25.33
CA ASP A 980 7.00 -23.57 26.14
C ASP A 980 5.92 -22.69 25.48
N SER A 981 6.31 -21.51 24.96
CA SER A 981 5.46 -20.55 24.25
C SER A 981 4.91 -21.02 22.89
N LEU A 982 5.40 -22.15 22.37
CA LEU A 982 4.95 -22.74 21.10
C LEU A 982 4.18 -24.06 21.30
N GLU A 983 3.99 -24.46 22.57
CA GLU A 983 3.34 -25.71 23.00
C GLU A 983 2.20 -25.47 24.01
N SER A 984 1.86 -24.20 24.27
CA SER A 984 0.79 -23.71 25.15
C SER A 984 -0.58 -23.66 24.48
#